data_AF-A0A2P4Z7H3-F1
#
_entry.id   AF-A0A2P4Z7H3-F1
#
_cell.length_a   1.000
_cell.length_b   1.000
_cell.length_c   1.000
_cell.angle_alpha   90.00
_cell.angle_beta   90.00
_cell.angle_gamma   90.00
#
_symmetry.space_group_name_H-M   'P 1'
#
loop_
_entity.id
_entity.type
_entity.pdbx_description
1 polymer ?
#
loop_
_entity_poly.entity_id
_entity_poly.type
_entity_poly.pdbx_seq_one_letter_code
_entity_poly.pdbx_strand_id
1 'polypeptide(L)'
;MQNLSLPVRTTPSRRNQESRSYFTSYTPPSSTEAINGPVREPVREQPPMTDRLIVGVDFGTTFSGVAAVYTSTPDDVEIIKTWPGGNGITSDKVPTEIAYSFPANDSTGAEPTVKWGFQFKPDESRLRCIKLFLDRSQKLPFYVSPLDTAAQLKKFNKNVVDAVSDYLTQIYKHTMDTLTRRYGESFMASTKVEFVLTCPAVWSDAAKNTTLQAAERAGMGSRSEIQMISEPEAAAVYTLKAIQPNHLNIGDNFIVCDAGGGTVDLIAYKIISLKPLRVEESAVGTGGLCGSAFLNYRFEEHVRTRLGQARFDEMKTKKGKTWQMGLRYFEEFVKRNFNEDEHQEINVPFPGLPDDEEAGLDSGFMVMSAEQIKDIFEPVVKEVCDLVQGQVEGLRGKGGIVSGIVLVGGFGQSDYLYRRLKSHFSSAAPPPYSERPTHANANSSQDSGSIEVMQPVYAWTAVVRGAVLRGLEGNMVISRKSRMHYGTSFATVYDEEKHSVSERYWSPLWERWMVSDRMQWHIAKGESLSPLSPIAFHYTRNFRPGQSLIVTDDLIACDADDPPAAYTRDLVNVCTLTTDLNAVPRSLFTRLTTTRGVEFDNLDFTLEMIVDSAGLGFELKVDGHHFTLTEQKTACDKTQPHCNNCVKKGRQCLGYGLKLSWPRKGDERRSASLHKKHFIIPVRSKEAIFVHATSEDVRASQENALSKYEAVEHWWVRQPDLNMAKVDPFLSTNSWSPVARILSSSNRNDELYGLLVRMAFQDDSLPSLASRYAISALSYQHLAMEKAAVMHQTAAIRALQTAIETAKAAECMQMMAASMLLNIYETLNFDTSDLNWAIFFCGTKRLANMITKQHDTYFGDEAMIIDWIFYHDAMYKFSIRHWGKRNQDQIHLAGQRKVLSKAVFSPERQTIVPILGCSLELLDLLCQVVDNVYEPGHPNYLSESHLKAVRSLEIRLKYLEQRQAAVLPSDTKQVTQETQIAELFRLAATIYLLRMAKGESETSKCLASAMDQAFQILNEIEYCDRPWPLFIIGLESRTEEQRTCMAQVLESSVKRRPLGSMTLVKRMVPDAWTQQDLRELPMEPFTLYDMIIGRNRVTPCFT
;
A
#
# COMPACT_ATOMS: atom_id res chain seq x y z
N MET A 1 -74.96 -10.31 -40.81
CA MET A 1 -76.04 -9.29 -40.91
C MET A 1 -75.53 -8.10 -40.10
N GLN A 2 -75.18 -6.93 -40.67
CA GLN A 2 -76.02 -5.97 -41.40
C GLN A 2 -77.22 -5.53 -40.52
N ASN A 3 -77.45 -4.24 -40.23
CA ASN A 3 -77.28 -3.06 -41.09
C ASN A 3 -76.65 -1.81 -40.42
N LEU A 4 -76.29 -0.83 -41.25
CA LEU A 4 -75.94 0.56 -40.87
C LEU A 4 -77.16 1.48 -40.91
N SER A 5 -77.11 2.60 -40.16
CA SER A 5 -77.84 3.84 -40.48
C SER A 5 -77.18 5.08 -39.87
N LEU A 6 -76.83 6.05 -40.72
CA LEU A 6 -76.43 7.44 -40.39
C LEU A 6 -77.47 8.39 -41.04
N PRO A 7 -77.81 9.53 -40.41
CA PRO A 7 -77.14 10.81 -40.74
C PRO A 7 -76.88 11.70 -39.48
N VAL A 8 -75.84 12.51 -39.33
CA VAL A 8 -75.27 13.60 -40.19
C VAL A 8 -76.18 14.86 -40.28
N ARG A 9 -75.91 15.91 -39.48
CA ARG A 9 -75.35 17.20 -39.98
C ARG A 9 -74.95 18.27 -38.91
N THR A 10 -73.69 18.72 -39.02
CA THR A 10 -73.14 20.11 -38.89
C THR A 10 -73.22 20.99 -37.62
N THR A 11 -72.01 21.38 -37.16
CA THR A 11 -71.54 22.71 -36.65
C THR A 11 -71.99 23.22 -35.27
N PRO A 12 -71.06 23.81 -34.48
CA PRO A 12 -70.76 25.25 -34.61
C PRO A 12 -69.26 25.61 -34.80
N SER A 13 -68.98 26.93 -34.85
CA SER A 13 -67.71 27.56 -35.24
C SER A 13 -66.70 27.78 -34.08
N ARG A 14 -65.43 27.90 -34.46
CA ARG A 14 -64.25 28.36 -33.69
C ARG A 14 -64.53 29.41 -32.60
N ARG A 15 -64.29 29.04 -31.33
CA ARG A 15 -63.21 29.59 -30.47
C ARG A 15 -63.07 28.75 -29.19
N ASN A 16 -61.92 28.85 -28.52
CA ASN A 16 -61.57 28.19 -27.26
C ASN A 16 -61.43 26.65 -27.31
N GLN A 17 -60.35 26.16 -27.91
CA GLN A 17 -59.80 24.81 -27.69
C GLN A 17 -58.26 24.86 -27.56
N GLU A 18 -57.78 25.50 -26.49
CA GLU A 18 -56.40 25.35 -26.00
C GLU A 18 -56.47 25.13 -24.48
N SER A 19 -55.49 24.44 -23.89
CA SER A 19 -55.42 23.96 -22.49
C SER A 19 -56.13 22.62 -22.14
N ARG A 20 -55.91 21.54 -22.92
CA ARG A 20 -56.23 20.16 -22.44
C ARG A 20 -55.51 18.96 -23.09
N SER A 21 -54.21 19.04 -23.37
CA SER A 21 -53.43 17.85 -23.82
C SER A 21 -51.90 18.00 -23.68
N TYR A 22 -51.36 17.82 -22.46
CA TYR A 22 -49.91 17.61 -22.24
C TYR A 22 -49.71 16.74 -20.99
N PHE A 23 -49.81 15.42 -21.17
CA PHE A 23 -49.13 14.34 -20.41
C PHE A 23 -49.72 12.97 -20.79
N THR A 24 -49.29 12.39 -21.91
CA THR A 24 -49.31 10.93 -22.20
C THR A 24 -48.66 10.67 -23.56
N SER A 25 -48.18 9.42 -23.75
CA SER A 25 -47.62 8.85 -24.99
C SER A 25 -46.48 9.60 -25.71
N TYR A 26 -45.27 9.05 -25.56
CA TYR A 26 -44.37 8.60 -26.64
C TYR A 26 -44.28 9.43 -27.95
N THR A 27 -43.06 9.90 -28.25
CA THR A 27 -42.65 10.39 -29.59
C THR A 27 -41.37 9.65 -30.03
N PRO A 28 -41.18 9.27 -31.31
CA PRO A 28 -40.06 8.41 -31.74
C PRO A 28 -38.69 9.14 -31.77
N PRO A 29 -37.56 8.40 -31.88
CA PRO A 29 -36.24 9.01 -32.05
C PRO A 29 -36.14 9.85 -33.34
N SER A 30 -35.51 11.02 -33.24
CA SER A 30 -35.32 11.93 -34.37
C SER A 30 -34.29 11.37 -35.35
N SER A 31 -34.68 11.25 -36.62
CA SER A 31 -33.80 10.83 -37.72
C SER A 31 -32.83 11.94 -38.13
N THR A 32 -31.82 12.21 -37.29
CA THR A 32 -30.72 13.14 -37.59
C THR A 32 -29.32 12.61 -37.25
N GLU A 33 -29.21 11.41 -36.67
CA GLU A 33 -27.93 10.72 -36.44
C GLU A 33 -27.44 10.01 -37.71
N ALA A 34 -27.14 10.79 -38.75
CA ALA A 34 -26.35 10.38 -39.90
C ALA A 34 -25.51 11.57 -40.37
N ILE A 35 -24.22 11.33 -40.64
CA ILE A 35 -23.24 12.34 -41.05
C ILE A 35 -22.90 13.36 -39.94
N ASN A 36 -22.27 12.89 -38.87
CA ASN A 36 -21.07 13.53 -38.32
C ASN A 36 -20.23 12.51 -37.55
N GLY A 37 -18.90 12.62 -37.67
CA GLY A 37 -17.96 11.77 -36.91
C GLY A 37 -17.84 12.20 -35.44
N PRO A 38 -17.05 11.49 -34.61
CA PRO A 38 -16.87 11.84 -33.20
C PRO A 38 -16.26 13.24 -33.07
N VAL A 39 -17.10 14.20 -32.65
CA VAL A 39 -16.67 15.54 -32.28
C VAL A 39 -15.78 15.41 -31.04
N ARG A 40 -14.49 15.73 -31.17
CA ARG A 40 -13.64 15.96 -30.01
C ARG A 40 -14.23 17.12 -29.22
N GLU A 41 -14.73 16.86 -28.02
CA GLU A 41 -14.95 17.93 -27.06
C GLU A 41 -13.62 18.68 -26.85
N PRO A 42 -13.64 20.03 -26.76
CA PRO A 42 -12.45 20.76 -26.38
C PRO A 42 -12.08 20.35 -24.95
N VAL A 43 -10.84 19.88 -24.75
CA VAL A 43 -10.33 19.56 -23.43
C VAL A 43 -10.43 20.81 -22.57
N ARG A 44 -11.39 20.81 -21.65
CA ARG A 44 -11.59 21.90 -20.70
C ARG A 44 -10.45 21.82 -19.69
N GLU A 45 -9.39 22.58 -19.94
CA GLU A 45 -8.19 22.64 -19.10
C GLU A 45 -8.62 22.79 -17.64
N GLN A 46 -8.37 21.74 -16.84
CA GLN A 46 -8.58 21.84 -15.41
C GLN A 46 -7.51 22.81 -14.88
N PRO A 47 -7.88 23.77 -14.01
CA PRO A 47 -6.88 24.61 -13.37
C PRO A 47 -5.89 23.70 -12.62
N PRO A 48 -4.58 24.01 -12.63
CA PRO A 48 -3.56 23.15 -12.06
C PRO A 48 -3.94 22.82 -10.61
N MET A 49 -4.08 21.52 -10.31
CA MET A 49 -4.48 21.07 -8.99
C MET A 49 -3.41 21.49 -7.98
N THR A 50 -3.79 22.37 -7.05
CA THR A 50 -2.94 22.73 -5.91
C THR A 50 -2.66 21.48 -5.09
N ASP A 51 -1.39 21.25 -4.76
CA ASP A 51 -0.97 20.06 -4.04
C ASP A 51 -1.69 19.87 -2.70
N ARG A 52 -1.95 18.61 -2.37
CA ARG A 52 -2.74 18.20 -1.22
C ARG A 52 -2.24 16.87 -0.65
N LEU A 53 -2.41 16.71 0.66
CA LEU A 53 -2.34 15.42 1.32
C LEU A 53 -3.70 14.73 1.23
N ILE A 54 -3.72 13.46 0.87
CA ILE A 54 -4.89 12.59 0.90
C ILE A 54 -4.65 11.56 2.01
N VAL A 55 -5.61 11.43 2.92
CA VAL A 55 -5.51 10.57 4.11
C VAL A 55 -6.66 9.57 4.09
N GLY A 56 -6.34 8.31 3.80
CA GLY A 56 -7.29 7.20 3.93
C GLY A 56 -7.42 6.77 5.38
N VAL A 57 -8.65 6.69 5.89
CA VAL A 57 -8.97 6.22 7.24
C VAL A 57 -9.88 5.00 7.13
N ASP A 58 -9.34 3.85 7.51
CA ASP A 58 -10.08 2.61 7.66
C ASP A 58 -10.52 2.48 9.11
N PHE A 59 -11.79 2.78 9.39
CA PHE A 59 -12.38 2.60 10.71
C PHE A 59 -12.97 1.20 10.83
N GLY A 60 -12.13 0.19 11.06
CA GLY A 60 -12.55 -1.23 11.16
C GLY A 60 -13.10 -1.63 12.53
N THR A 61 -13.88 -2.72 12.59
CA THR A 61 -14.58 -3.16 13.82
C THR A 61 -13.67 -3.53 14.99
N THR A 62 -12.52 -4.15 14.71
CA THR A 62 -11.54 -4.63 15.70
C THR A 62 -10.21 -3.90 15.64
N PHE A 63 -9.82 -3.43 14.45
CA PHE A 63 -8.60 -2.68 14.17
C PHE A 63 -8.91 -1.59 13.15
N SER A 64 -8.39 -0.39 13.35
CA SER A 64 -8.46 0.74 12.42
C SER A 64 -7.08 1.05 11.83
N GLY A 65 -7.02 1.48 10.58
CA GLY A 65 -5.79 1.84 9.86
C GLY A 65 -5.83 3.26 9.34
N VAL A 66 -4.65 3.87 9.17
CA VAL A 66 -4.50 5.16 8.47
C VAL A 66 -3.40 5.05 7.43
N ALA A 67 -3.66 5.55 6.24
CA ALA A 67 -2.70 5.69 5.16
C ALA A 67 -2.70 7.14 4.66
N ALA A 68 -1.57 7.60 4.14
CA ALA A 68 -1.43 8.95 3.60
C ALA A 68 -0.59 8.95 2.32
N VAL A 69 -0.85 9.92 1.45
CA VAL A 69 -0.04 10.24 0.28
C VAL A 69 -0.11 11.74 0.01
N TYR A 70 0.93 12.27 -0.64
CA TYR A 70 0.97 13.64 -1.15
C TYR A 70 0.78 13.61 -2.68
N THR A 71 -0.05 14.48 -3.25
CA THR A 71 -0.42 14.36 -4.68
C THR A 71 0.74 14.50 -5.66
N SER A 72 1.82 15.18 -5.29
CA SER A 72 3.03 15.29 -6.11
C SER A 72 3.91 14.02 -6.07
N THR A 73 3.61 13.07 -5.18
CA THR A 73 4.29 11.77 -5.02
C THR A 73 3.24 10.65 -4.90
N PRO A 74 2.41 10.42 -5.94
CA PRO A 74 1.18 9.62 -5.84
C PRO A 74 1.42 8.13 -5.56
N ASP A 75 2.60 7.60 -5.87
CA ASP A 75 2.96 6.20 -5.64
C ASP A 75 3.38 5.91 -4.18
N ASP A 76 3.77 6.95 -3.42
CA ASP A 76 4.25 6.86 -2.04
C ASP A 76 3.10 6.75 -1.01
N VAL A 77 2.24 5.74 -1.20
CA VAL A 77 1.12 5.43 -0.28
C VAL A 77 1.66 4.81 1.03
N GLU A 78 1.94 5.67 1.99
CA GLU A 78 2.43 5.33 3.33
C GLU A 78 1.31 4.80 4.23
N ILE A 79 1.65 3.90 5.16
CA ILE A 79 0.78 3.46 6.26
C ILE A 79 1.34 4.03 7.57
N ILE A 80 0.50 4.60 8.42
CA ILE A 80 0.91 5.00 9.78
C ILE A 80 1.09 3.73 10.62
N LYS A 81 2.34 3.39 10.95
CA LYS A 81 2.70 2.16 11.70
C LYS A 81 3.03 2.38 13.18
N THR A 82 3.29 3.61 13.60
CA THR A 82 3.59 3.95 15.00
C THR A 82 2.32 4.44 15.70
N TRP A 83 2.10 4.00 16.94
CA TRP A 83 0.86 4.26 17.67
C TRP A 83 1.10 4.43 19.18
N PRO A 84 0.31 5.26 19.90
CA PRO A 84 0.48 5.46 21.34
C PRO A 84 0.30 4.16 22.13
N GLY A 85 1.19 3.92 23.10
CA GLY A 85 1.20 2.69 23.90
C GLY A 85 1.93 1.50 23.28
N GLY A 86 2.33 1.57 22.00
CA GLY A 86 3.02 0.47 21.31
C GLY A 86 4.42 0.10 21.83
N ASN A 87 5.00 0.87 22.77
CA ASN A 87 6.29 0.60 23.41
C ASN A 87 7.45 0.33 22.42
N GLY A 88 7.47 1.03 21.29
CA GLY A 88 8.45 0.86 20.21
C GLY A 88 8.10 -0.20 19.15
N ILE A 89 7.04 -0.98 19.37
CA ILE A 89 6.49 -1.91 18.37
C ILE A 89 5.69 -1.11 17.33
N THR A 90 5.90 -1.43 16.05
CA THR A 90 5.11 -0.94 14.92
C THR A 90 4.02 -1.93 14.51
N SER A 91 2.89 -1.43 14.03
CA SER A 91 1.75 -2.22 13.55
C SER A 91 0.97 -1.45 12.49
N ASP A 92 0.63 -2.10 11.37
CA ASP A 92 -0.06 -1.48 10.23
C ASP A 92 -1.50 -1.03 10.54
N LYS A 93 -2.05 -1.47 11.67
CA LYS A 93 -3.31 -0.99 12.27
C LYS A 93 -3.23 -0.92 13.79
N VAL A 94 -4.13 -0.15 14.39
CA VAL A 94 -4.30 0.04 15.84
C VAL A 94 -5.65 -0.56 16.29
N PRO A 95 -5.75 -1.19 17.48
CA PRO A 95 -7.02 -1.74 17.96
C PRO A 95 -8.15 -0.69 18.03
N THR A 96 -9.35 -1.08 17.62
CA THR A 96 -10.58 -0.27 17.76
C THR A 96 -11.14 -0.42 19.18
N GLU A 97 -10.31 -0.04 20.15
CA GLU A 97 -10.57 -0.09 21.59
C GLU A 97 -10.52 1.30 22.20
N ILE A 98 -11.44 1.61 23.11
CA ILE A 98 -11.49 2.88 23.85
C ILE A 98 -11.99 2.67 25.28
N ALA A 99 -11.50 3.46 26.23
CA ALA A 99 -11.98 3.49 27.61
C ALA A 99 -11.84 4.90 28.21
N TYR A 100 -12.56 5.12 29.31
CA TYR A 100 -12.62 6.41 30.01
C TYR A 100 -12.24 6.24 31.48
N SER A 101 -11.58 7.26 32.03
CA SER A 101 -11.23 7.33 33.44
C SER A 101 -11.33 8.77 33.96
N PHE A 102 -11.88 8.95 35.15
CA PHE A 102 -11.76 10.22 35.87
C PHE A 102 -10.39 10.29 36.59
N PRO A 103 -9.73 11.45 36.69
CA PRO A 103 -8.54 11.63 37.50
C PRO A 103 -8.80 11.28 38.97
N ALA A 104 -7.86 10.61 39.62
CA ALA A 104 -8.06 10.02 40.95
C ALA A 104 -8.36 11.03 42.09
N ASN A 105 -8.11 12.32 41.87
CA ASN A 105 -8.25 13.37 42.89
C ASN A 105 -9.41 14.35 42.62
N ASP A 106 -10.15 14.22 41.50
CA ASP A 106 -11.04 15.29 41.02
C ASP A 106 -12.52 14.84 40.98
N SER A 107 -13.27 15.23 42.02
CA SER A 107 -14.63 14.75 42.28
C SER A 107 -15.75 15.73 41.95
N THR A 108 -15.53 16.72 41.07
CA THR A 108 -16.63 17.44 40.38
C THR A 108 -16.20 18.05 39.04
N GLY A 109 -16.79 17.60 37.94
CA GLY A 109 -16.91 18.38 36.69
C GLY A 109 -15.75 18.30 35.67
N ALA A 110 -14.63 17.63 35.98
CA ALA A 110 -13.55 17.41 35.02
C ALA A 110 -13.97 16.48 33.86
N GLU A 111 -13.44 16.73 32.65
CA GLU A 111 -13.66 15.82 31.51
C GLU A 111 -12.94 14.48 31.72
N PRO A 112 -13.53 13.35 31.28
CA PRO A 112 -12.91 12.04 31.43
C PRO A 112 -11.70 11.88 30.50
N THR A 113 -10.59 11.43 31.07
CA THR A 113 -9.39 11.03 30.33
C THR A 113 -9.69 9.81 29.46
N VAL A 114 -9.09 9.74 28.27
CA VAL A 114 -9.30 8.67 27.27
C VAL A 114 -8.05 7.80 27.15
N LYS A 115 -8.25 6.47 27.20
CA LYS A 115 -7.28 5.48 26.70
C LYS A 115 -7.80 4.84 25.42
N TRP A 116 -6.91 4.55 24.47
CA TRP A 116 -7.28 3.91 23.20
C TRP A 116 -6.16 3.03 22.63
N GLY A 117 -6.51 2.15 21.69
CA GLY A 117 -5.53 1.42 20.88
C GLY A 117 -4.57 0.56 21.73
N PHE A 118 -3.25 0.76 21.55
CA PHE A 118 -2.23 0.01 22.29
C PHE A 118 -1.94 0.56 23.70
N GLN A 119 -2.66 1.57 24.19
CA GLN A 119 -2.45 2.14 25.55
C GLN A 119 -2.98 1.26 26.70
N PHE A 120 -3.58 0.11 26.38
CA PHE A 120 -4.14 -0.81 27.36
C PHE A 120 -3.16 -1.87 27.83
N LYS A 121 -3.12 -2.10 29.14
CA LYS A 121 -2.55 -3.33 29.71
C LYS A 121 -3.51 -4.51 29.47
N PRO A 122 -3.07 -5.78 29.50
CA PRO A 122 -3.95 -6.94 29.30
C PRO A 122 -5.15 -6.99 30.26
N ASP A 123 -5.01 -6.44 31.47
CA ASP A 123 -5.99 -6.51 32.56
C ASP A 123 -6.99 -5.34 32.64
N GLU A 124 -6.86 -4.31 31.79
CA GLU A 124 -7.73 -3.12 31.85
C GLU A 124 -9.07 -3.30 31.11
N SER A 125 -10.16 -2.79 31.69
CA SER A 125 -11.49 -2.79 31.04
C SER A 125 -11.56 -1.77 29.90
N ARG A 126 -12.23 -2.13 28.81
CA ARG A 126 -12.34 -1.30 27.60
C ARG A 126 -13.58 -1.65 26.76
N LEU A 127 -14.04 -0.69 25.97
CA LEU A 127 -15.06 -0.89 24.96
C LEU A 127 -14.44 -1.45 23.68
N ARG A 128 -15.16 -2.37 23.03
CA ARG A 128 -14.77 -3.11 21.83
C ARG A 128 -15.95 -3.16 20.86
N CYS A 129 -15.68 -3.38 19.57
CA CYS A 129 -16.70 -3.50 18.52
C CYS A 129 -17.69 -2.32 18.42
N ILE A 130 -17.30 -1.12 18.90
CA ILE A 130 -18.18 0.07 18.96
C ILE A 130 -18.76 0.47 17.59
N LYS A 131 -18.08 0.11 16.50
CA LYS A 131 -18.56 0.23 15.12
C LYS A 131 -19.92 -0.45 14.89
N LEU A 132 -20.13 -1.67 15.38
CA LEU A 132 -21.34 -2.46 15.09
C LEU A 132 -22.63 -1.82 15.61
N PHE A 133 -22.55 -0.89 16.56
CA PHE A 133 -23.69 -0.17 17.12
C PHE A 133 -24.17 1.03 16.27
N LEU A 134 -23.46 1.38 15.20
CA LEU A 134 -23.84 2.49 14.32
C LEU A 134 -25.01 2.13 13.40
N ASP A 135 -25.09 0.88 12.94
CA ASP A 135 -26.27 0.37 12.25
C ASP A 135 -27.25 -0.28 13.24
N ARG A 136 -28.43 0.32 13.37
CA ARG A 136 -29.49 -0.12 14.30
C ARG A 136 -30.47 -1.12 13.69
N SER A 137 -30.35 -1.41 12.40
CA SER A 137 -31.10 -2.47 11.71
C SER A 137 -30.45 -3.84 11.92
N GLN A 138 -29.13 -3.86 12.09
CA GLN A 138 -28.36 -5.10 12.27
C GLN A 138 -28.59 -5.72 13.65
N LYS A 139 -28.85 -7.03 13.68
CA LYS A 139 -28.90 -7.82 14.91
C LYS A 139 -27.47 -7.98 15.44
N LEU A 140 -27.14 -7.31 16.54
CA LEU A 140 -25.83 -7.43 17.19
C LEU A 140 -25.51 -8.90 17.56
N PRO A 141 -24.24 -9.33 17.44
CA PRO A 141 -23.83 -10.67 17.85
C PRO A 141 -24.10 -10.92 19.34
N PHE A 142 -24.40 -12.16 19.73
CA PHE A 142 -24.84 -12.51 21.08
C PHE A 142 -23.87 -12.08 22.21
N TYR A 143 -22.58 -11.97 21.89
CA TYR A 143 -21.52 -11.55 22.81
C TYR A 143 -21.33 -10.03 22.90
N VAL A 144 -21.95 -9.22 22.03
CA VAL A 144 -21.87 -7.76 22.04
C VAL A 144 -23.01 -7.21 22.91
N SER A 145 -22.84 -7.28 24.23
CA SER A 145 -23.86 -6.83 25.19
C SER A 145 -24.19 -5.34 25.05
N PRO A 146 -25.40 -4.96 24.60
CA PRO A 146 -25.78 -3.55 24.48
C PRO A 146 -25.97 -2.89 25.85
N LEU A 147 -26.37 -3.70 26.85
CA LEU A 147 -26.59 -3.25 28.22
C LEU A 147 -25.25 -2.87 28.88
N ASP A 148 -24.21 -3.70 28.74
CA ASP A 148 -22.90 -3.41 29.34
C ASP A 148 -22.17 -2.27 28.63
N THR A 149 -22.30 -2.15 27.31
CA THR A 149 -21.79 -1.00 26.55
C THR A 149 -22.49 0.29 26.98
N ALA A 150 -23.82 0.29 27.09
CA ALA A 150 -24.57 1.45 27.56
C ALA A 150 -24.28 1.78 29.03
N ALA A 151 -24.16 0.77 29.91
CA ALA A 151 -23.87 0.96 31.33
C ALA A 151 -22.45 1.50 31.57
N GLN A 152 -21.46 1.10 30.75
CA GLN A 152 -20.12 1.69 30.80
C GLN A 152 -20.13 3.15 30.31
N LEU A 153 -20.75 3.44 29.17
CA LEU A 153 -20.77 4.79 28.59
C LEU A 153 -21.58 5.80 29.44
N LYS A 154 -22.69 5.35 30.05
CA LYS A 154 -23.53 6.18 30.92
C LYS A 154 -22.78 6.71 32.15
N LYS A 155 -21.77 6.00 32.67
CA LYS A 155 -20.90 6.47 33.77
C LYS A 155 -20.14 7.75 33.43
N PHE A 156 -19.95 8.04 32.14
CA PHE A 156 -19.23 9.20 31.62
C PHE A 156 -20.14 10.16 30.84
N ASN A 157 -21.46 10.01 30.98
CA ASN A 157 -22.49 10.77 30.26
C ASN A 157 -22.32 10.75 28.72
N LYS A 158 -21.82 9.65 28.16
CA LYS A 158 -21.61 9.46 26.73
C LYS A 158 -22.56 8.40 26.14
N ASN A 159 -22.73 8.43 24.83
CA ASN A 159 -23.36 7.38 24.03
C ASN A 159 -22.37 6.80 23.00
N VAL A 160 -22.78 5.77 22.25
CA VAL A 160 -21.96 5.08 21.25
C VAL A 160 -21.35 6.05 20.23
N VAL A 161 -22.13 6.98 19.69
CA VAL A 161 -21.66 7.91 18.65
C VAL A 161 -20.61 8.86 19.21
N ASP A 162 -20.71 9.21 20.50
CA ASP A 162 -19.68 10.00 21.18
C ASP A 162 -18.40 9.18 21.34
N ALA A 163 -18.49 7.87 21.63
CA ALA A 163 -17.32 6.99 21.74
C ALA A 163 -16.62 6.71 20.41
N VAL A 164 -17.39 6.58 19.32
CA VAL A 164 -16.83 6.53 17.96
C VAL A 164 -16.18 7.86 17.61
N SER A 165 -16.84 8.99 17.91
CA SER A 165 -16.29 10.34 17.72
C SER A 165 -15.00 10.56 18.52
N ASP A 166 -14.95 10.12 19.78
CA ASP A 166 -13.76 10.23 20.63
C ASP A 166 -12.61 9.38 20.06
N TYR A 167 -12.89 8.13 19.65
CA TYR A 167 -11.88 7.24 19.05
C TYR A 167 -11.32 7.84 17.75
N LEU A 168 -12.20 8.29 16.85
CA LEU A 168 -11.81 9.00 15.63
C LEU A 168 -11.08 10.31 15.93
N THR A 169 -11.36 10.99 17.05
CA THR A 169 -10.62 12.18 17.50
C THR A 169 -9.18 11.82 17.87
N GLN A 170 -8.95 10.65 18.49
CA GLN A 170 -7.59 10.18 18.79
C GLN A 170 -6.84 9.80 17.50
N ILE A 171 -7.50 9.08 16.58
CA ILE A 171 -6.98 8.76 15.24
C ILE A 171 -6.58 10.05 14.50
N TYR A 172 -7.47 11.05 14.44
CA TYR A 172 -7.22 12.34 13.78
C TYR A 172 -6.06 13.09 14.42
N LYS A 173 -6.04 13.24 15.76
CA LYS A 173 -4.95 13.92 16.48
C LYS A 173 -3.60 13.27 16.22
N HIS A 174 -3.51 11.94 16.36
CA HIS A 174 -2.28 11.17 16.13
C HIS A 174 -1.81 11.24 14.67
N THR A 175 -2.77 11.20 13.72
CA THR A 175 -2.50 11.35 12.28
C THR A 175 -1.92 12.73 11.96
N MET A 176 -2.58 13.79 12.41
CA MET A 176 -2.14 15.16 12.15
C MET A 176 -0.80 15.47 12.82
N ASP A 177 -0.56 14.99 14.04
CA ASP A 177 0.74 15.09 14.72
C ASP A 177 1.83 14.31 13.97
N THR A 178 1.55 13.08 13.53
CA THR A 178 2.51 12.27 12.75
C THR A 178 2.87 12.92 11.42
N LEU A 179 1.88 13.46 10.70
CA LEU A 179 2.11 14.22 9.45
C LEU A 179 2.86 15.54 9.71
N THR A 180 2.57 16.24 10.81
CA THR A 180 3.27 17.48 11.20
C THR A 180 4.72 17.22 11.60
N ARG A 181 5.00 16.13 12.33
CA ARG A 181 6.37 15.69 12.65
C ARG A 181 7.16 15.21 11.44
N ARG A 182 6.50 14.83 10.33
CA ARG A 182 7.14 14.45 9.06
C ARG A 182 7.40 15.65 8.14
N TYR A 183 6.36 16.42 7.82
CA TYR A 183 6.43 17.47 6.79
C TYR A 183 6.70 18.88 7.35
N GLY A 184 6.61 19.05 8.68
CA GLY A 184 6.77 20.34 9.36
C GLY A 184 5.51 21.18 9.42
N GLU A 185 5.41 22.05 10.44
CA GLU A 185 4.25 22.90 10.68
C GLU A 185 3.91 23.80 9.49
N SER A 186 4.91 24.44 8.88
CA SER A 186 4.73 25.35 7.74
C SER A 186 4.04 24.68 6.55
N PHE A 187 4.43 23.44 6.22
CA PHE A 187 3.79 22.66 5.17
C PHE A 187 2.39 22.22 5.57
N MET A 188 2.22 21.72 6.80
CA MET A 188 0.89 21.34 7.31
C MET A 188 -0.05 22.54 7.54
N ALA A 189 0.45 23.78 7.46
CA ALA A 189 -0.36 25.00 7.49
C ALA A 189 -0.79 25.47 6.09
N SER A 190 0.04 25.30 5.06
CA SER A 190 -0.26 25.68 3.67
C SER A 190 -0.97 24.58 2.87
N THR A 191 -0.63 23.31 3.10
CA THR A 191 -1.11 22.16 2.33
C THR A 191 -2.53 21.76 2.74
N LYS A 192 -3.42 21.59 1.76
CA LYS A 192 -4.77 21.05 1.99
C LYS A 192 -4.65 19.58 2.39
N VAL A 193 -5.34 19.18 3.46
CA VAL A 193 -5.51 17.76 3.83
C VAL A 193 -6.93 17.35 3.49
N GLU A 194 -7.12 16.25 2.78
CA GLU A 194 -8.42 15.63 2.46
C GLU A 194 -8.50 14.23 3.08
N PHE A 195 -9.63 13.90 3.69
CA PHE A 195 -9.86 12.60 4.32
C PHE A 195 -10.75 11.74 3.43
N VAL A 196 -10.39 10.47 3.28
CA VAL A 196 -11.23 9.44 2.64
C VAL A 196 -11.53 8.36 3.68
N LEU A 197 -12.76 8.32 4.17
CA LEU A 197 -13.20 7.45 5.25
C LEU A 197 -13.94 6.22 4.70
N THR A 198 -13.66 5.05 5.27
CA THR A 198 -14.32 3.80 4.85
C THR A 198 -15.54 3.44 5.71
N CYS A 199 -16.51 2.74 5.12
CA CYS A 199 -17.63 2.11 5.85
C CYS A 199 -18.10 0.80 5.18
N PRO A 200 -18.80 -0.11 5.88
CA PRO A 200 -19.28 -1.36 5.30
C PRO A 200 -20.28 -1.13 4.15
N ALA A 201 -20.23 -1.96 3.11
CA ALA A 201 -21.07 -1.79 1.93
C ALA A 201 -22.55 -2.07 2.27
N VAL A 202 -22.78 -3.09 3.11
CA VAL A 202 -24.11 -3.58 3.53
C VAL A 202 -24.83 -2.68 4.55
N TRP A 203 -24.19 -1.62 5.04
CA TRP A 203 -24.80 -0.72 6.02
C TRP A 203 -25.87 0.20 5.42
N SER A 204 -26.89 0.49 6.23
CA SER A 204 -27.92 1.48 5.94
C SER A 204 -27.31 2.88 5.74
N ASP A 205 -27.94 3.71 4.91
CA ASP A 205 -27.44 5.06 4.62
C ASP A 205 -27.43 5.95 5.89
N ALA A 206 -28.33 5.67 6.84
CA ALA A 206 -28.33 6.26 8.17
C ALA A 206 -27.05 5.94 8.97
N ALA A 207 -26.56 4.69 8.92
CA ALA A 207 -25.34 4.26 9.59
C ALA A 207 -24.08 4.85 8.90
N LYS A 208 -24.07 4.88 7.57
CA LYS A 208 -23.02 5.53 6.76
C LYS A 208 -22.92 7.03 7.09
N ASN A 209 -24.04 7.76 7.07
CA ASN A 209 -24.11 9.14 7.54
C ASN A 209 -23.69 9.31 9.01
N THR A 210 -24.08 8.40 9.91
CA THR A 210 -23.69 8.50 11.33
C THR A 210 -22.18 8.33 11.53
N THR A 211 -21.54 7.54 10.67
CA THR A 211 -20.07 7.36 10.62
C THR A 211 -19.38 8.64 10.15
N LEU A 212 -19.87 9.23 9.05
CA LEU A 212 -19.43 10.55 8.56
C LEU A 212 -19.54 11.62 9.66
N GLN A 213 -20.71 11.73 10.31
CA GLN A 213 -20.93 12.71 11.38
C GLN A 213 -20.04 12.50 12.62
N ALA A 214 -19.55 11.28 12.87
CA ALA A 214 -18.58 11.03 13.94
C ALA A 214 -17.16 11.48 13.54
N ALA A 215 -16.78 11.34 12.27
CA ALA A 215 -15.51 11.82 11.73
C ALA A 215 -15.46 13.35 11.57
N GLU A 216 -16.58 13.99 11.21
CA GLU A 216 -16.75 15.44 11.22
C GLU A 216 -16.50 16.01 12.63
N ARG A 217 -17.17 15.44 13.64
CA ARG A 217 -16.98 15.81 15.06
C ARG A 217 -15.57 15.56 15.57
N ALA A 218 -14.90 14.52 15.06
CA ALA A 218 -13.50 14.24 15.34
C ALA A 218 -12.52 15.28 14.76
N GLY A 219 -12.99 16.16 13.86
CA GLY A 219 -12.22 17.25 13.25
C GLY A 219 -11.67 16.94 11.86
N MET A 220 -11.91 15.75 11.30
CA MET A 220 -11.42 15.37 9.97
C MET A 220 -12.00 16.31 8.89
N GLY A 221 -13.28 16.66 9.01
CA GLY A 221 -13.99 17.59 8.10
C GLY A 221 -13.70 19.08 8.35
N SER A 222 -12.71 19.45 9.17
CA SER A 222 -12.48 20.85 9.58
C SER A 222 -11.78 21.71 8.52
N ARG A 223 -11.08 21.09 7.57
CA ARG A 223 -10.29 21.76 6.50
C ARG A 223 -10.77 21.44 5.08
N SER A 224 -11.62 20.43 4.94
CA SER A 224 -12.05 19.85 3.67
C SER A 224 -13.28 18.97 3.90
N GLU A 225 -14.01 18.68 2.84
CA GLU A 225 -15.07 17.68 2.82
C GLU A 225 -14.47 16.26 2.95
N ILE A 226 -15.10 15.40 3.75
CA ILE A 226 -14.67 14.00 3.91
C ILE A 226 -15.30 13.18 2.78
N GLN A 227 -14.47 12.54 1.95
CA GLN A 227 -14.94 11.60 0.96
C GLN A 227 -15.27 10.26 1.63
N MET A 228 -16.35 9.61 1.21
CA MET A 228 -16.77 8.30 1.74
C MET A 228 -16.61 7.21 0.67
N ILE A 229 -16.04 6.06 1.05
CA ILE A 229 -15.92 4.87 0.19
C ILE A 229 -16.35 3.60 0.96
N SER A 230 -16.97 2.64 0.29
CA SER A 230 -17.26 1.36 0.93
C SER A 230 -15.99 0.49 1.07
N GLU A 231 -15.87 -0.21 2.20
CA GLU A 231 -14.76 -1.11 2.54
C GLU A 231 -14.34 -2.06 1.39
N PRO A 232 -15.25 -2.85 0.77
CA PRO A 232 -14.89 -3.75 -0.32
C PRO A 232 -14.64 -3.02 -1.67
N GLU A 233 -15.20 -1.83 -1.92
CA GLU A 233 -14.82 -1.01 -3.08
C GLU A 233 -13.40 -0.46 -2.93
N ALA A 234 -13.05 0.02 -1.74
CA ALA A 234 -11.70 0.47 -1.45
C ALA A 234 -10.70 -0.68 -1.63
N ALA A 235 -11.00 -1.85 -1.04
CA ALA A 235 -10.17 -3.02 -1.25
C ALA A 235 -10.03 -3.38 -2.74
N ALA A 236 -11.12 -3.35 -3.53
CA ALA A 236 -11.08 -3.57 -4.98
C ALA A 236 -10.20 -2.55 -5.74
N VAL A 237 -10.27 -1.26 -5.38
CA VAL A 237 -9.42 -0.20 -5.98
C VAL A 237 -7.93 -0.48 -5.78
N TYR A 238 -7.55 -1.02 -4.62
CA TYR A 238 -6.18 -1.45 -4.39
C TYR A 238 -5.84 -2.79 -5.09
N THR A 239 -6.67 -3.83 -4.91
CA THR A 239 -6.29 -5.18 -5.33
C THR A 239 -6.34 -5.38 -6.83
N LEU A 240 -7.33 -4.84 -7.53
CA LEU A 240 -7.41 -4.97 -9.00
C LEU A 240 -6.23 -4.26 -9.68
N LYS A 241 -5.64 -3.23 -9.05
CA LYS A 241 -4.37 -2.62 -9.49
C LYS A 241 -3.17 -3.50 -9.17
N ALA A 242 -3.06 -3.99 -7.92
CA ALA A 242 -1.98 -4.88 -7.51
C ALA A 242 -1.93 -6.20 -8.31
N ILE A 243 -3.07 -6.62 -8.88
CA ILE A 243 -3.24 -7.83 -9.69
C ILE A 243 -3.14 -7.53 -11.20
N GLN A 244 -3.04 -6.27 -11.66
CA GLN A 244 -2.86 -5.96 -13.10
C GLN A 244 -1.70 -6.68 -13.81
N PRO A 245 -0.56 -7.03 -13.16
CA PRO A 245 0.47 -7.87 -13.78
C PRO A 245 -0.01 -9.27 -14.21
N ASN A 246 -1.13 -9.76 -13.64
CA ASN A 246 -1.67 -11.10 -13.85
C ASN A 246 -2.87 -11.09 -14.82
N HIS A 247 -2.61 -10.88 -16.11
CA HIS A 247 -3.53 -11.22 -17.23
C HIS A 247 -5.03 -10.85 -17.09
N LEU A 248 -5.37 -9.73 -16.44
CA LEU A 248 -6.76 -9.26 -16.32
C LEU A 248 -7.36 -8.92 -17.71
N ASN A 249 -8.57 -9.42 -18.02
CA ASN A 249 -9.25 -9.18 -19.29
C ASN A 249 -10.49 -8.31 -19.13
N ILE A 250 -10.87 -7.61 -20.20
CA ILE A 250 -12.15 -6.91 -20.26
C ILE A 250 -13.28 -7.96 -20.34
N GLY A 251 -14.27 -7.86 -19.45
CA GLY A 251 -15.36 -8.82 -19.31
C GLY A 251 -15.23 -9.80 -18.14
N ASP A 252 -14.02 -9.97 -17.57
CA ASP A 252 -13.83 -10.76 -16.35
C ASP A 252 -14.64 -10.20 -15.17
N ASN A 253 -15.23 -11.07 -14.35
CA ASN A 253 -15.88 -10.67 -13.09
C ASN A 253 -15.08 -11.19 -11.89
N PHE A 254 -14.73 -10.30 -10.97
CA PHE A 254 -14.04 -10.63 -9.72
C PHE A 254 -14.94 -10.35 -8.52
N ILE A 255 -14.98 -11.28 -7.57
CA ILE A 255 -15.59 -11.09 -6.25
C ILE A 255 -14.49 -10.67 -5.28
N VAL A 256 -14.58 -9.48 -4.71
CA VAL A 256 -13.71 -9.06 -3.60
C VAL A 256 -14.41 -9.41 -2.29
N CYS A 257 -13.73 -10.20 -1.47
CA CYS A 257 -14.21 -10.71 -0.19
C CYS A 257 -13.42 -10.07 0.95
N ASP A 258 -13.92 -8.97 1.51
CA ASP A 258 -13.31 -8.33 2.67
C ASP A 258 -13.72 -9.06 3.95
N ALA A 259 -12.95 -10.09 4.27
CA ALA A 259 -13.08 -10.86 5.49
C ALA A 259 -12.46 -10.06 6.65
N GLY A 260 -13.29 -9.22 7.26
CA GLY A 260 -12.94 -8.32 8.34
C GLY A 260 -12.88 -8.99 9.72
N GLY A 261 -12.69 -8.15 10.75
CA GLY A 261 -12.68 -8.61 12.14
C GLY A 261 -14.06 -8.84 12.74
N GLY A 262 -15.13 -8.26 12.18
CA GLY A 262 -16.49 -8.37 12.71
C GLY A 262 -17.55 -8.60 11.64
N THR A 263 -17.45 -7.90 10.51
CA THR A 263 -18.20 -8.21 9.29
C THR A 263 -17.34 -8.98 8.30
N VAL A 264 -18.00 -9.62 7.34
CA VAL A 264 -17.44 -9.97 6.03
C VAL A 264 -18.31 -9.30 4.97
N ASP A 265 -17.70 -8.50 4.11
CA ASP A 265 -18.37 -7.69 3.09
C ASP A 265 -17.92 -8.15 1.69
N LEU A 266 -18.86 -8.45 0.80
CA LEU A 266 -18.61 -8.92 -0.57
C LEU A 266 -19.05 -7.88 -1.60
N ILE A 267 -18.28 -7.73 -2.68
CA ILE A 267 -18.70 -6.98 -3.87
C ILE A 267 -18.21 -7.66 -5.14
N ALA A 268 -18.96 -7.54 -6.23
CA ALA A 268 -18.59 -8.12 -7.53
C ALA A 268 -18.40 -7.02 -8.58
N TYR A 269 -17.27 -7.06 -9.27
CA TYR A 269 -16.90 -6.10 -10.29
C TYR A 269 -16.56 -6.77 -11.61
N LYS A 270 -17.15 -6.27 -12.70
CA LYS A 270 -16.78 -6.61 -14.07
C LYS A 270 -15.79 -5.59 -14.61
N ILE A 271 -14.71 -6.04 -15.24
CA ILE A 271 -13.72 -5.16 -15.87
C ILE A 271 -14.26 -4.62 -17.19
N ILE A 272 -14.27 -3.29 -17.33
CA ILE A 272 -14.76 -2.57 -18.51
C ILE A 272 -13.62 -1.86 -19.27
N SER A 273 -12.60 -1.39 -18.56
CA SER A 273 -11.32 -0.98 -19.15
C SER A 273 -10.18 -1.27 -18.20
N LEU A 274 -8.98 -1.47 -18.76
CA LEU A 274 -7.74 -1.68 -18.00
C LEU A 274 -6.90 -0.39 -17.89
N LYS A 275 -7.05 0.56 -18.82
CA LYS A 275 -6.25 1.79 -18.92
C LYS A 275 -7.14 2.98 -19.35
N PRO A 276 -7.56 3.86 -18.41
CA PRO A 276 -7.51 3.66 -16.96
C PRO A 276 -8.38 2.47 -16.54
N LEU A 277 -8.08 1.87 -15.38
CA LEU A 277 -8.89 0.79 -14.83
C LEU A 277 -10.30 1.30 -14.52
N ARG A 278 -11.34 0.66 -15.08
CA ARG A 278 -12.75 1.00 -14.86
C ARG A 278 -13.58 -0.28 -14.73
N VAL A 279 -14.53 -0.26 -13.80
CA VAL A 279 -15.40 -1.42 -13.49
C VAL A 279 -16.87 -1.03 -13.32
N GLU A 280 -17.77 -1.99 -13.54
CA GLU A 280 -19.18 -1.91 -13.15
C GLU A 280 -19.51 -2.95 -12.06
N GLU A 281 -20.41 -2.61 -11.14
CA GLU A 281 -20.92 -3.55 -10.12
C GLU A 281 -21.82 -4.61 -10.78
N SER A 282 -21.35 -5.86 -10.84
CA SER A 282 -22.04 -6.94 -11.57
C SER A 282 -23.31 -7.43 -10.86
N ALA A 283 -23.32 -7.37 -9.52
CA ALA A 283 -24.43 -7.73 -8.66
C ALA A 283 -24.34 -6.95 -7.34
N VAL A 284 -25.49 -6.75 -6.68
CA VAL A 284 -25.56 -6.10 -5.36
C VAL A 284 -24.68 -6.85 -4.37
N GLY A 285 -23.69 -6.16 -3.80
CA GLY A 285 -22.82 -6.73 -2.77
C GLY A 285 -23.57 -7.23 -1.53
N THR A 286 -23.19 -8.43 -1.06
CA THR A 286 -23.73 -9.13 0.12
C THR A 286 -22.76 -9.07 1.30
N GLY A 287 -23.14 -9.59 2.47
CA GLY A 287 -22.24 -9.67 3.62
C GLY A 287 -22.92 -10.19 4.88
N GLY A 288 -22.13 -10.41 5.93
CA GLY A 288 -22.61 -11.00 7.18
C GLY A 288 -21.74 -10.65 8.39
N LEU A 289 -22.24 -10.98 9.58
CA LEU A 289 -21.53 -10.83 10.84
C LEU A 289 -20.79 -12.14 11.16
N CYS A 290 -19.68 -12.39 10.45
CA CYS A 290 -18.90 -13.63 10.52
C CYS A 290 -17.37 -13.39 10.44
N GLY A 291 -16.89 -12.25 10.96
CA GLY A 291 -15.46 -11.91 10.98
C GLY A 291 -14.64 -12.63 12.07
N SER A 292 -13.31 -12.49 12.06
CA SER A 292 -12.40 -13.25 12.95
C SER A 292 -12.52 -13.00 14.46
N ALA A 293 -13.34 -12.04 14.91
CA ALA A 293 -13.69 -11.91 16.33
C ALA A 293 -14.56 -13.09 16.80
N PHE A 294 -15.43 -13.65 15.96
CA PHE A 294 -16.29 -14.79 16.31
C PHE A 294 -15.49 -16.00 16.79
N LEU A 295 -14.30 -16.21 16.24
CA LEU A 295 -13.35 -17.25 16.64
C LEU A 295 -12.93 -17.11 18.11
N ASN A 296 -12.72 -15.88 18.61
CA ASN A 296 -12.39 -15.66 20.03
C ASN A 296 -13.52 -16.10 20.96
N TYR A 297 -14.77 -15.89 20.55
CA TYR A 297 -15.95 -16.26 21.35
C TYR A 297 -16.27 -17.75 21.25
N ARG A 298 -16.00 -18.39 20.11
CA ARG A 298 -16.06 -19.86 19.98
C ARG A 298 -14.95 -20.56 20.78
N PHE A 299 -13.75 -19.99 20.80
CA PHE A 299 -12.68 -20.41 21.73
C PHE A 299 -13.09 -20.22 23.20
N GLU A 300 -13.72 -19.09 23.55
CA GLU A 300 -14.25 -18.88 24.90
C GLU A 300 -15.29 -19.94 25.29
N GLU A 301 -16.22 -20.28 24.38
CA GLU A 301 -17.22 -21.32 24.62
C GLU A 301 -16.61 -22.71 24.75
N HIS A 302 -15.57 -23.04 23.97
CA HIS A 302 -14.81 -24.29 24.10
C HIS A 302 -14.16 -24.41 25.49
N VAL A 303 -13.49 -23.36 25.95
CA VAL A 303 -12.83 -23.33 27.27
C VAL A 303 -13.88 -23.36 28.39
N ARG A 304 -15.01 -22.66 28.25
CA ARG A 304 -16.17 -22.74 29.17
C ARG A 304 -16.71 -24.17 29.27
N THR A 305 -16.87 -24.84 28.12
CA THR A 305 -17.40 -26.20 28.04
C THR A 305 -16.46 -27.18 28.74
N ARG A 306 -15.14 -27.12 28.50
CA ARG A 306 -14.17 -28.05 29.12
C ARG A 306 -13.92 -27.80 30.60
N LEU A 307 -13.92 -26.56 31.07
CA LEU A 307 -13.75 -26.28 32.51
C LEU A 307 -15.05 -26.46 33.32
N GLY A 308 -16.21 -26.38 32.66
CA GLY A 308 -17.50 -26.21 33.29
C GLY A 308 -17.73 -24.76 33.76
N GLN A 309 -18.99 -24.30 33.64
CA GLN A 309 -19.40 -22.90 33.88
C GLN A 309 -18.83 -22.29 35.17
N ALA A 310 -18.93 -23.00 36.30
CA ALA A 310 -18.52 -22.47 37.60
C ALA A 310 -17.00 -22.21 37.72
N ARG A 311 -16.15 -23.10 37.18
CA ARG A 311 -14.68 -22.93 37.17
C ARG A 311 -14.26 -21.88 36.14
N PHE A 312 -14.96 -21.81 35.01
CA PHE A 312 -14.75 -20.78 34.01
C PHE A 312 -15.06 -19.37 34.57
N ASP A 313 -16.19 -19.20 35.25
CA ASP A 313 -16.58 -17.93 35.87
C ASP A 313 -15.65 -17.56 37.04
N GLU A 314 -15.22 -18.53 37.85
CA GLU A 314 -14.19 -18.30 38.86
C GLU A 314 -12.85 -17.88 38.23
N MET A 315 -12.44 -18.50 37.13
CA MET A 315 -11.24 -18.09 36.39
C MET A 315 -11.37 -16.64 35.90
N LYS A 316 -12.48 -16.28 35.24
CA LYS A 316 -12.69 -14.91 34.75
C LYS A 316 -12.74 -13.87 35.88
N THR A 317 -13.36 -14.18 37.01
CA THR A 317 -13.58 -13.22 38.10
C THR A 317 -12.41 -13.12 39.08
N LYS A 318 -11.82 -14.25 39.51
CA LYS A 318 -10.74 -14.29 40.51
C LYS A 318 -9.33 -14.43 39.90
N LYS A 319 -9.22 -15.01 38.70
CA LYS A 319 -7.94 -15.28 38.00
C LYS A 319 -7.88 -14.62 36.62
N GLY A 320 -8.40 -13.40 36.46
CA GLY A 320 -8.58 -12.76 35.15
C GLY A 320 -7.33 -12.73 34.24
N LYS A 321 -6.13 -12.65 34.82
CA LYS A 321 -4.84 -12.75 34.11
C LYS A 321 -4.61 -14.11 33.44
N THR A 322 -5.08 -15.21 34.03
CA THR A 322 -5.04 -16.57 33.46
C THR A 322 -5.92 -16.66 32.21
N TRP A 323 -7.16 -16.15 32.27
CA TRP A 323 -8.03 -16.07 31.09
C TRP A 323 -7.43 -15.19 29.99
N GLN A 324 -6.87 -14.03 30.36
CA GLN A 324 -6.24 -13.10 29.42
C GLN A 324 -4.99 -13.71 28.75
N MET A 325 -4.23 -14.56 29.45
CA MET A 325 -3.08 -15.27 28.85
C MET A 325 -3.53 -16.23 27.74
N GLY A 326 -4.48 -17.12 28.05
CA GLY A 326 -4.99 -18.10 27.07
C GLY A 326 -5.69 -17.44 25.89
N LEU A 327 -6.55 -16.45 26.13
CA LEU A 327 -7.21 -15.68 25.06
C LEU A 327 -6.21 -14.91 24.19
N ARG A 328 -5.18 -14.30 24.79
CA ARG A 328 -4.13 -13.59 24.04
C ARG A 328 -3.28 -14.55 23.21
N TYR A 329 -2.92 -15.71 23.75
CA TYR A 329 -2.20 -16.74 23.00
C TYR A 329 -3.04 -17.27 21.83
N PHE A 330 -4.34 -17.49 22.04
CA PHE A 330 -5.25 -17.82 20.95
C PHE A 330 -5.31 -16.71 19.89
N GLU A 331 -5.45 -15.44 20.26
CA GLU A 331 -5.60 -14.32 19.32
C GLU A 331 -4.30 -13.91 18.57
N GLU A 332 -3.14 -14.00 19.24
CA GLU A 332 -1.84 -13.59 18.68
C GLU A 332 -1.09 -14.73 17.98
N PHE A 333 -1.32 -15.99 18.37
CA PHE A 333 -0.63 -17.16 17.80
C PHE A 333 -1.60 -18.11 17.10
N VAL A 334 -2.44 -18.82 17.84
CA VAL A 334 -3.23 -19.96 17.32
C VAL A 334 -4.14 -19.54 16.16
N LYS A 335 -4.94 -18.48 16.35
CA LYS A 335 -5.90 -17.97 15.35
C LYS A 335 -5.23 -17.46 14.06
N ARG A 336 -3.95 -17.07 14.12
CA ARG A 336 -3.21 -16.53 12.99
C ARG A 336 -2.49 -17.61 12.19
N ASN A 337 -1.98 -18.62 12.89
CA ASN A 337 -1.09 -19.63 12.35
C ASN A 337 -1.76 -20.99 12.13
N PHE A 338 -3.06 -21.13 12.45
CA PHE A 338 -3.76 -22.41 12.35
C PHE A 338 -3.75 -22.98 10.91
N ASN A 339 -3.15 -24.16 10.80
CA ASN A 339 -3.00 -24.97 9.60
C ASN A 339 -3.29 -26.42 10.00
N GLU A 340 -4.31 -27.04 9.40
CA GLU A 340 -4.77 -28.39 9.75
C GLU A 340 -3.81 -29.52 9.34
N ASP A 341 -2.88 -29.26 8.42
CA ASP A 341 -1.90 -30.24 7.93
C ASP A 341 -0.60 -30.25 8.77
N GLU A 342 -0.30 -29.16 9.49
CA GLU A 342 0.95 -28.98 10.26
C GLU A 342 0.79 -29.14 11.78
N HIS A 343 -0.41 -28.90 12.30
CA HIS A 343 -0.67 -28.97 13.73
C HIS A 343 -1.31 -30.31 14.10
N GLN A 344 -0.80 -30.99 15.13
CA GLN A 344 -1.44 -32.15 15.73
C GLN A 344 -2.13 -31.74 17.04
N GLU A 345 -1.36 -31.12 17.94
CA GLU A 345 -1.82 -30.58 19.23
C GLU A 345 -1.24 -29.17 19.46
N ILE A 346 -1.99 -28.34 20.20
CA ILE A 346 -1.65 -26.95 20.52
C ILE A 346 -1.91 -26.70 22.01
N ASN A 347 -0.86 -26.33 22.74
CA ASN A 347 -0.90 -26.12 24.19
C ASN A 347 -1.18 -24.66 24.53
N VAL A 348 -2.41 -24.36 24.94
CA VAL A 348 -2.86 -22.99 25.25
C VAL A 348 -2.66 -22.68 26.74
N PRO A 349 -1.88 -21.64 27.13
CA PRO A 349 -1.49 -21.42 28.52
C PRO A 349 -2.64 -20.87 29.40
N PHE A 350 -3.00 -21.64 30.43
CA PHE A 350 -3.91 -21.24 31.51
C PHE A 350 -3.25 -21.41 32.89
N PRO A 351 -2.15 -20.66 33.16
CA PRO A 351 -1.36 -20.84 34.38
C PRO A 351 -2.17 -20.60 35.65
N GLY A 352 -2.03 -21.53 36.61
CA GLY A 352 -2.73 -21.48 37.89
C GLY A 352 -4.14 -22.07 37.89
N LEU A 353 -4.56 -22.75 36.81
CA LEU A 353 -5.54 -23.83 36.91
C LEU A 353 -4.83 -25.11 37.40
N PRO A 354 -5.51 -25.99 38.17
CA PRO A 354 -4.99 -27.31 38.49
C PRO A 354 -5.13 -28.24 37.28
N ASP A 355 -4.30 -29.29 37.25
CA ASP A 355 -4.34 -30.34 36.23
C ASP A 355 -5.65 -31.13 36.31
N ASP A 356 -6.16 -31.55 35.15
CA ASP A 356 -7.50 -32.12 34.97
C ASP A 356 -7.57 -32.85 33.63
N GLU A 357 -7.55 -34.19 33.67
CA GLU A 357 -7.51 -35.05 32.49
C GLU A 357 -8.81 -34.96 31.65
N GLU A 358 -9.98 -34.80 32.28
CA GLU A 358 -11.26 -34.64 31.58
C GLU A 358 -11.35 -33.27 30.86
N ALA A 359 -10.85 -32.20 31.50
CA ALA A 359 -10.76 -30.89 30.88
C ALA A 359 -9.58 -30.76 29.88
N GLY A 360 -8.67 -31.73 29.84
CA GLY A 360 -7.42 -31.68 29.08
C GLY A 360 -6.47 -30.58 29.54
N LEU A 361 -6.34 -30.38 30.86
CA LEU A 361 -5.35 -29.53 31.49
C LEU A 361 -4.17 -30.35 32.02
N ASP A 362 -2.96 -30.02 31.55
CA ASP A 362 -1.68 -30.53 32.08
C ASP A 362 -0.72 -29.37 32.30
N SER A 363 -0.10 -29.29 33.47
CA SER A 363 0.99 -28.39 33.83
C SER A 363 0.63 -26.90 33.65
N GLY A 364 -0.67 -26.57 33.77
CA GLY A 364 -1.21 -25.23 33.52
C GLY A 364 -1.41 -24.87 32.03
N PHE A 365 -1.40 -25.84 31.12
CA PHE A 365 -1.76 -25.69 29.71
C PHE A 365 -3.03 -26.50 29.38
N MET A 366 -3.88 -25.96 28.52
CA MET A 366 -4.99 -26.70 27.92
C MET A 366 -4.52 -27.27 26.58
N VAL A 367 -4.42 -28.61 26.49
CA VAL A 367 -4.01 -29.33 25.28
C VAL A 367 -5.19 -29.39 24.30
N MET A 368 -5.06 -28.79 23.11
CA MET A 368 -6.11 -28.73 22.10
C MET A 368 -5.69 -29.47 20.83
N SER A 369 -6.48 -30.42 20.35
CA SER A 369 -6.21 -31.06 19.05
C SER A 369 -6.51 -30.11 17.89
N ALA A 370 -5.91 -30.35 16.73
CA ALA A 370 -6.21 -29.59 15.51
C ALA A 370 -7.71 -29.67 15.13
N GLU A 371 -8.38 -30.79 15.41
CA GLU A 371 -9.82 -30.95 15.20
C GLU A 371 -10.66 -30.05 16.14
N GLN A 372 -10.26 -29.89 17.41
CA GLN A 372 -10.91 -28.95 18.33
C GLN A 372 -10.72 -27.48 17.92
N ILE A 373 -9.57 -27.14 17.32
CA ILE A 373 -9.36 -25.81 16.72
C ILE A 373 -10.18 -25.65 15.43
N LYS A 374 -10.29 -26.71 14.63
CA LYS A 374 -11.16 -26.75 13.44
C LYS A 374 -12.61 -26.52 13.79
N ASP A 375 -13.14 -27.13 14.87
CA ASP A 375 -14.49 -26.87 15.37
C ASP A 375 -14.72 -25.40 15.78
N ILE A 376 -13.69 -24.72 16.29
CA ILE A 376 -13.75 -23.28 16.59
C ILE A 376 -13.86 -22.46 15.30
N PHE A 377 -13.17 -22.85 14.23
CA PHE A 377 -13.16 -22.15 12.94
C PHE A 377 -14.34 -22.45 12.02
N GLU A 378 -14.70 -23.72 11.86
CA GLU A 378 -15.44 -24.19 10.69
C GLU A 378 -16.83 -23.57 10.51
N PRO A 379 -17.66 -23.32 11.55
CA PRO A 379 -18.94 -22.64 11.36
C PRO A 379 -18.78 -21.21 10.83
N VAL A 380 -17.78 -20.45 11.32
CA VAL A 380 -17.51 -19.07 10.88
C VAL A 380 -16.98 -19.07 9.45
N VAL A 381 -16.09 -20.02 9.13
CA VAL A 381 -15.56 -20.19 7.77
C VAL A 381 -16.63 -20.66 6.79
N LYS A 382 -17.54 -21.54 7.22
CA LYS A 382 -18.70 -21.96 6.41
C LYS A 382 -19.63 -20.78 6.10
N GLU A 383 -19.94 -19.92 7.08
CA GLU A 383 -20.73 -18.70 6.82
C GLU A 383 -20.07 -17.80 5.74
N VAL A 384 -18.74 -17.71 5.72
CA VAL A 384 -18.02 -16.99 4.65
C VAL A 384 -18.10 -17.71 3.30
N CYS A 385 -17.90 -19.04 3.27
CA CYS A 385 -18.05 -19.83 2.05
C CYS A 385 -19.48 -19.73 1.47
N ASP A 386 -20.51 -19.84 2.31
CA ASP A 386 -21.93 -19.72 1.93
C ASP A 386 -22.24 -18.34 1.33
N LEU A 387 -21.73 -17.26 1.93
CA LEU A 387 -21.87 -15.90 1.40
C LEU A 387 -21.22 -15.74 0.01
N VAL A 388 -20.00 -16.25 -0.18
CA VAL A 388 -19.30 -16.18 -1.47
C VAL A 388 -20.00 -17.05 -2.51
N GLN A 389 -20.47 -18.25 -2.13
CA GLN A 389 -21.19 -19.18 -3.02
C GLN A 389 -22.49 -18.56 -3.51
N GLY A 390 -23.31 -17.98 -2.62
CA GLY A 390 -24.53 -17.29 -3.01
C GLY A 390 -24.30 -16.11 -3.97
N GLN A 391 -23.15 -15.43 -3.87
CA GLN A 391 -22.77 -14.39 -4.81
C GLN A 391 -22.23 -14.94 -6.15
N VAL A 392 -21.53 -16.07 -6.14
CA VAL A 392 -21.15 -16.80 -7.38
C VAL A 392 -22.40 -17.27 -8.13
N GLU A 393 -23.37 -17.87 -7.43
CA GLU A 393 -24.66 -18.30 -7.98
C GLU A 393 -25.48 -17.10 -8.51
N GLY A 394 -25.55 -16.01 -7.74
CA GLY A 394 -26.24 -14.77 -8.13
C GLY A 394 -25.65 -14.02 -9.33
N LEU A 395 -24.41 -14.35 -9.73
CA LEU A 395 -23.78 -13.92 -11.00
C LEU A 395 -24.01 -14.94 -12.12
N ARG A 396 -23.77 -16.23 -11.86
CA ARG A 396 -23.97 -17.31 -12.85
C ARG A 396 -25.41 -17.37 -13.36
N GLY A 397 -26.40 -17.20 -12.47
CA GLY A 397 -27.82 -17.10 -12.83
C GLY A 397 -28.21 -15.90 -13.70
N LYS A 398 -27.28 -14.95 -13.93
CA LYS A 398 -27.42 -13.81 -14.86
C LYS A 398 -26.51 -13.93 -16.09
N GLY A 399 -25.90 -15.10 -16.32
CA GLY A 399 -24.92 -15.33 -17.39
C GLY A 399 -23.52 -14.75 -17.10
N GLY A 400 -23.23 -14.36 -15.86
CA GLY A 400 -21.92 -13.82 -15.47
C GLY A 400 -20.90 -14.92 -15.17
N ILE A 401 -19.74 -14.85 -15.83
CA ILE A 401 -18.58 -15.72 -15.55
C ILE A 401 -17.74 -15.09 -14.45
N VAL A 402 -17.59 -15.77 -13.31
CA VAL A 402 -16.69 -15.37 -12.22
C VAL A 402 -15.29 -15.90 -12.49
N SER A 403 -14.34 -15.01 -12.75
CA SER A 403 -12.95 -15.33 -13.09
C SER A 403 -12.10 -15.55 -11.84
N GLY A 404 -12.37 -14.82 -10.75
CA GLY A 404 -11.64 -14.98 -9.49
C GLY A 404 -12.32 -14.41 -8.24
N ILE A 405 -11.87 -14.88 -7.09
CA ILE A 405 -12.21 -14.39 -5.74
C ILE A 405 -10.94 -13.80 -5.11
N VAL A 406 -11.01 -12.54 -4.68
CA VAL A 406 -9.89 -11.84 -4.04
C VAL A 406 -10.18 -11.68 -2.56
N LEU A 407 -9.45 -12.45 -1.72
CA LEU A 407 -9.61 -12.48 -0.28
C LEU A 407 -8.78 -11.37 0.39
N VAL A 408 -9.44 -10.49 1.13
CA VAL A 408 -8.82 -9.33 1.82
C VAL A 408 -9.33 -9.18 3.26
N GLY A 409 -8.82 -8.18 3.98
CA GLY A 409 -9.20 -7.94 5.37
C GLY A 409 -8.31 -8.67 6.37
N GLY A 410 -8.66 -8.58 7.65
CA GLY A 410 -7.87 -9.14 8.76
C GLY A 410 -8.12 -10.62 9.03
N PHE A 411 -9.32 -11.13 8.70
CA PHE A 411 -9.61 -12.56 8.66
C PHE A 411 -9.17 -13.15 7.31
N GLY A 412 -9.18 -12.36 6.23
CA GLY A 412 -8.70 -12.78 4.91
C GLY A 412 -7.20 -13.12 4.83
N GLN A 413 -6.42 -12.80 5.86
CA GLN A 413 -5.05 -13.29 6.02
C GLN A 413 -4.97 -14.72 6.62
N SER A 414 -6.07 -15.29 7.10
CA SER A 414 -6.10 -16.65 7.64
C SER A 414 -5.88 -17.65 6.50
N ASP A 415 -4.78 -18.40 6.59
CA ASP A 415 -4.45 -19.47 5.66
C ASP A 415 -5.53 -20.58 5.66
N TYR A 416 -6.07 -20.97 6.82
CA TYR A 416 -7.21 -21.89 6.88
C TYR A 416 -8.42 -21.36 6.07
N LEU A 417 -8.81 -20.08 6.21
CA LEU A 417 -9.88 -19.50 5.40
C LEU A 417 -9.54 -19.51 3.90
N TYR A 418 -8.31 -19.15 3.53
CA TYR A 418 -7.83 -19.21 2.15
C TYR A 418 -7.91 -20.62 1.57
N ARG A 419 -7.43 -21.64 2.28
CA ARG A 419 -7.48 -23.06 1.85
C ARG A 419 -8.91 -23.57 1.73
N ARG A 420 -9.79 -23.27 2.69
CA ARG A 420 -11.20 -23.71 2.65
C ARG A 420 -11.93 -23.08 1.46
N LEU A 421 -11.73 -21.79 1.18
CA LEU A 421 -12.26 -21.13 -0.03
C LEU A 421 -11.67 -21.74 -1.32
N LYS A 422 -10.34 -21.91 -1.39
CA LYS A 422 -9.67 -22.52 -2.56
C LYS A 422 -10.14 -23.94 -2.85
N SER A 423 -10.30 -24.75 -1.80
CA SER A 423 -10.86 -26.10 -1.89
C SER A 423 -12.31 -26.09 -2.39
N HIS A 424 -13.13 -25.14 -1.95
CA HIS A 424 -14.53 -25.03 -2.35
C HIS A 424 -14.70 -24.52 -3.80
N PHE A 425 -13.90 -23.55 -4.23
CA PHE A 425 -14.12 -22.81 -5.48
C PHE A 425 -13.18 -23.18 -6.65
N SER A 426 -11.97 -23.67 -6.37
CA SER A 426 -11.00 -24.04 -7.42
C SER A 426 -11.02 -25.53 -7.79
N SER A 427 -11.75 -26.37 -7.04
CA SER A 427 -11.84 -27.82 -7.29
C SER A 427 -12.82 -28.14 -8.42
N ALA A 428 -12.33 -28.21 -9.66
CA ALA A 428 -13.10 -28.83 -10.74
C ALA A 428 -13.28 -30.34 -10.47
N ALA A 429 -14.50 -30.86 -10.63
CA ALA A 429 -14.72 -32.30 -10.60
C ALA A 429 -13.97 -32.96 -11.78
N PRO A 430 -13.27 -34.10 -11.57
CA PRO A 430 -12.65 -34.83 -12.67
C PRO A 430 -13.69 -35.20 -13.73
N PRO A 431 -13.42 -35.02 -15.03
CA PRO A 431 -14.34 -35.47 -16.07
C PRO A 431 -14.53 -36.99 -15.96
N PRO A 432 -15.76 -37.50 -16.13
CA PRO A 432 -16.02 -38.94 -15.98
C PRO A 432 -15.18 -39.73 -16.98
N TYR A 433 -14.46 -40.72 -16.48
CA TYR A 433 -13.58 -41.57 -17.28
C TYR A 433 -14.35 -42.27 -18.39
N SER A 434 -13.93 -42.08 -19.65
CA SER A 434 -14.49 -42.79 -20.80
C SER A 434 -13.37 -43.24 -21.74
N GLU A 435 -13.46 -44.48 -22.22
CA GLU A 435 -12.39 -45.19 -22.92
C GLU A 435 -12.21 -44.77 -24.40
N ARG A 436 -12.65 -43.56 -24.79
CA ARG A 436 -12.63 -43.09 -26.18
C ARG A 436 -12.14 -41.65 -26.31
N PRO A 437 -11.02 -41.38 -27.01
CA PRO A 437 -10.53 -40.03 -27.25
C PRO A 437 -11.36 -39.33 -28.35
N THR A 438 -12.49 -38.74 -27.97
CA THR A 438 -13.33 -37.92 -28.87
C THR A 438 -12.96 -36.44 -28.77
N HIS A 439 -12.28 -35.90 -29.79
CA HIS A 439 -11.95 -34.46 -29.95
C HIS A 439 -13.16 -33.53 -30.20
N ALA A 440 -14.34 -33.90 -29.71
CA ALA A 440 -15.61 -33.23 -29.98
C ALA A 440 -16.51 -33.21 -28.73
N ASN A 441 -16.15 -32.41 -27.73
CA ASN A 441 -17.05 -31.92 -26.66
C ASN A 441 -16.44 -30.76 -25.83
N ALA A 442 -15.66 -29.86 -26.46
CA ALA A 442 -15.06 -28.71 -25.76
C ALA A 442 -16.08 -27.63 -25.32
N ASN A 443 -17.33 -27.70 -25.80
CA ASN A 443 -18.33 -26.64 -25.66
C ASN A 443 -19.52 -27.03 -24.74
N SER A 444 -19.43 -28.14 -24.00
CA SER A 444 -20.53 -28.66 -23.16
C SER A 444 -20.17 -28.78 -21.68
N SER A 445 -19.16 -28.05 -21.22
CA SER A 445 -18.64 -28.12 -19.84
C SER A 445 -18.28 -26.74 -19.25
N GLN A 446 -18.87 -25.65 -19.76
CA GLN A 446 -18.56 -24.29 -19.30
C GLN A 446 -19.24 -23.88 -17.97
N ASP A 447 -20.33 -24.54 -17.57
CA ASP A 447 -21.15 -24.12 -16.41
C ASP A 447 -20.49 -24.33 -15.02
N SER A 448 -19.33 -24.99 -14.95
CA SER A 448 -18.59 -25.24 -13.69
C SER A 448 -17.08 -25.04 -13.86
N GLY A 449 -16.68 -23.92 -14.46
CA GLY A 449 -15.28 -23.47 -14.42
C GLY A 449 -14.77 -23.27 -12.98
N SER A 450 -13.54 -23.72 -12.72
CA SER A 450 -12.81 -23.48 -11.47
C SER A 450 -12.51 -21.99 -11.30
N ILE A 451 -12.87 -21.42 -10.16
CA ILE A 451 -12.62 -20.00 -9.85
C ILE A 451 -11.27 -19.88 -9.14
N GLU A 452 -10.41 -18.95 -9.56
CA GLU A 452 -9.14 -18.71 -8.88
C GLU A 452 -9.36 -17.97 -7.55
N VAL A 453 -8.80 -18.49 -6.45
CA VAL A 453 -8.80 -17.79 -5.16
C VAL A 453 -7.42 -17.16 -4.92
N MET A 454 -7.40 -15.83 -4.85
CA MET A 454 -6.22 -14.98 -4.70
C MET A 454 -6.19 -14.31 -3.32
N GLN A 455 -4.99 -14.21 -2.73
CA GLN A 455 -4.73 -13.45 -1.50
C GLN A 455 -3.57 -12.48 -1.78
N PRO A 456 -3.79 -11.14 -1.82
CA PRO A 456 -2.77 -10.17 -2.18
C PRO A 456 -1.86 -9.85 -0.98
N VAL A 457 -0.58 -9.53 -1.26
CA VAL A 457 0.48 -9.32 -0.26
C VAL A 457 0.09 -8.35 0.87
N TYR A 458 -0.71 -7.33 0.57
CA TYR A 458 -1.18 -6.34 1.55
C TYR A 458 -2.67 -6.45 1.90
N ALA A 459 -3.26 -7.65 1.84
CA ALA A 459 -4.66 -7.98 2.16
C ALA A 459 -5.23 -7.21 3.38
N TRP A 460 -4.49 -7.13 4.50
CA TRP A 460 -4.96 -6.43 5.70
C TRP A 460 -5.05 -4.90 5.54
N THR A 461 -4.20 -4.28 4.71
CA THR A 461 -4.21 -2.83 4.44
C THR A 461 -4.88 -2.47 3.11
N ALA A 462 -5.46 -3.44 2.39
CA ALA A 462 -6.10 -3.23 1.09
C ALA A 462 -7.16 -2.11 1.13
N VAL A 463 -8.04 -2.14 2.15
CA VAL A 463 -9.07 -1.13 2.40
C VAL A 463 -8.47 0.28 2.52
N VAL A 464 -7.51 0.49 3.42
CA VAL A 464 -6.96 1.82 3.70
C VAL A 464 -6.10 2.36 2.54
N ARG A 465 -5.39 1.48 1.81
CA ARG A 465 -4.69 1.82 0.56
C ARG A 465 -5.68 2.21 -0.54
N GLY A 466 -6.78 1.48 -0.64
CA GLY A 466 -7.90 1.75 -1.53
C GLY A 466 -8.52 3.12 -1.34
N ALA A 467 -8.73 3.52 -0.08
CA ALA A 467 -9.24 4.85 0.28
C ALA A 467 -8.29 5.97 -0.20
N VAL A 468 -6.97 5.80 -0.03
CA VAL A 468 -5.98 6.75 -0.57
C VAL A 468 -6.01 6.80 -2.11
N LEU A 469 -6.02 5.64 -2.77
CA LEU A 469 -6.06 5.55 -4.23
C LEU A 469 -7.36 6.13 -4.83
N ARG A 470 -8.49 6.04 -4.12
CA ARG A 470 -9.74 6.75 -4.46
C ARG A 470 -9.56 8.26 -4.39
N GLY A 471 -8.93 8.78 -3.34
CA GLY A 471 -8.68 10.22 -3.21
C GLY A 471 -7.74 10.76 -4.30
N LEU A 472 -6.81 9.94 -4.80
CA LEU A 472 -5.90 10.28 -5.91
C LEU A 472 -6.61 10.33 -7.26
N GLU A 473 -7.26 9.24 -7.67
CA GLU A 473 -7.74 9.04 -9.05
C GLU A 473 -9.26 9.18 -9.24
N GLY A 474 -10.02 9.27 -8.15
CA GLY A 474 -11.48 9.32 -8.18
C GLY A 474 -12.13 7.97 -8.49
N ASN A 475 -13.22 7.99 -9.25
CA ASN A 475 -14.19 6.89 -9.29
C ASN A 475 -13.79 5.81 -10.32
N MET A 476 -13.10 4.76 -9.85
CA MET A 476 -12.87 3.53 -10.63
C MET A 476 -14.18 2.85 -11.08
N VAL A 477 -15.20 2.89 -10.21
CA VAL A 477 -16.54 2.34 -10.49
C VAL A 477 -17.35 3.33 -11.33
N ILE A 478 -17.78 2.92 -12.52
CA ILE A 478 -18.58 3.75 -13.45
C ILE A 478 -20.09 3.51 -13.36
N SER A 479 -20.48 2.33 -12.85
CA SER A 479 -21.87 1.91 -12.69
C SER A 479 -22.02 1.03 -11.45
N ARG A 480 -23.11 1.22 -10.71
CA ARG A 480 -23.42 0.64 -9.39
C ARG A 480 -24.77 -0.07 -9.44
N LYS A 481 -25.06 -0.95 -8.48
CA LYS A 481 -26.38 -1.60 -8.35
C LYS A 481 -27.19 -1.02 -7.20
N SER A 482 -28.41 -0.57 -7.49
CA SER A 482 -29.34 -0.15 -6.45
C SER A 482 -29.73 -1.32 -5.55
N ARG A 483 -29.64 -1.13 -4.23
CA ARG A 483 -29.94 -2.17 -3.23
C ARG A 483 -31.44 -2.32 -2.95
N MET A 484 -32.20 -1.25 -3.17
CA MET A 484 -33.63 -1.14 -2.92
C MET A 484 -34.29 -0.36 -4.05
N HIS A 485 -35.61 -0.39 -4.15
CA HIS A 485 -36.35 0.65 -4.87
C HIS A 485 -36.27 1.94 -4.04
N TYR A 486 -36.01 3.09 -4.67
CA TYR A 486 -36.06 4.40 -4.02
C TYR A 486 -37.14 5.26 -4.67
N GLY A 487 -37.94 5.92 -3.84
CA GLY A 487 -39.16 6.61 -4.25
C GLY A 487 -39.52 7.77 -3.34
N THR A 488 -40.53 8.54 -3.75
CA THR A 488 -41.13 9.60 -2.95
C THR A 488 -42.65 9.47 -2.94
N SER A 489 -43.28 9.93 -1.86
CA SER A 489 -44.73 10.01 -1.80
C SER A 489 -45.23 11.29 -2.49
N PHE A 490 -46.30 11.16 -3.26
CA PHE A 490 -46.92 12.28 -3.97
C PHE A 490 -48.45 12.24 -3.87
N ALA A 491 -49.07 13.36 -4.23
CA ALA A 491 -50.52 13.48 -4.35
C ALA A 491 -50.91 13.68 -5.83
N THR A 492 -51.89 12.92 -6.29
CA THR A 492 -52.36 12.91 -7.68
C THR A 492 -53.85 13.25 -7.78
N VAL A 493 -54.35 13.47 -8.99
CA VAL A 493 -55.79 13.71 -9.21
C VAL A 493 -56.57 12.42 -8.91
N TYR A 494 -57.74 12.56 -8.28
CA TYR A 494 -58.62 11.40 -8.06
C TYR A 494 -59.07 10.79 -9.39
N ASP A 495 -59.10 9.45 -9.45
CA ASP A 495 -59.33 8.64 -10.64
C ASP A 495 -60.22 7.48 -10.22
N GLU A 496 -61.46 7.46 -10.72
CA GLU A 496 -62.51 6.53 -10.29
C GLU A 496 -62.26 5.08 -10.73
N GLU A 497 -61.34 4.84 -11.68
CA GLU A 497 -60.94 3.50 -12.10
C GLU A 497 -59.80 2.93 -11.25
N LYS A 498 -59.08 3.77 -10.49
CA LYS A 498 -57.80 3.40 -9.81
C LYS A 498 -57.77 3.68 -8.31
N HIS A 499 -58.67 4.50 -7.80
CA HIS A 499 -58.63 5.00 -6.42
C HIS A 499 -59.95 4.82 -5.69
N SER A 500 -59.91 4.40 -4.42
CA SER A 500 -61.12 4.28 -3.62
C SER A 500 -61.72 5.65 -3.30
N VAL A 501 -63.05 5.74 -3.31
CA VAL A 501 -63.80 6.94 -2.90
C VAL A 501 -63.44 7.38 -1.47
N SER A 502 -62.99 6.45 -0.61
CA SER A 502 -62.55 6.74 0.76
C SER A 502 -61.20 7.46 0.87
N GLU A 503 -60.39 7.49 -0.20
CA GLU A 503 -59.03 8.03 -0.20
C GLU A 503 -58.95 9.47 -0.74
N ARG A 504 -60.05 10.00 -1.29
CA ARG A 504 -60.06 11.29 -1.96
C ARG A 504 -60.27 12.46 -1.00
N TYR A 505 -59.52 13.53 -1.20
CA TYR A 505 -59.67 14.81 -0.52
C TYR A 505 -59.82 15.96 -1.52
N TRP A 506 -60.49 17.04 -1.12
CA TRP A 506 -60.60 18.23 -1.98
C TRP A 506 -59.38 19.14 -1.80
N SER A 507 -58.69 19.48 -2.89
CA SER A 507 -57.61 20.47 -2.85
C SER A 507 -58.15 21.88 -3.09
N PRO A 508 -58.07 22.81 -2.11
CA PRO A 508 -58.62 24.16 -2.24
C PRO A 508 -57.73 25.12 -3.06
N LEU A 509 -56.54 24.67 -3.53
CA LEU A 509 -55.67 25.45 -4.43
C LEU A 509 -55.73 24.94 -5.87
N TRP A 510 -55.87 23.62 -6.07
CA TRP A 510 -56.02 23.01 -7.40
C TRP A 510 -57.49 22.85 -7.85
N GLU A 511 -58.43 23.17 -6.96
CA GLU A 511 -59.90 23.10 -7.08
C GLU A 511 -60.39 21.82 -7.77
N ARG A 512 -59.91 20.68 -7.25
CA ARG A 512 -60.24 19.32 -7.70
C ARG A 512 -60.12 18.30 -6.57
N TRP A 513 -60.70 17.12 -6.77
CA TRP A 513 -60.45 15.95 -5.94
C TRP A 513 -59.05 15.38 -6.22
N MET A 514 -58.33 15.06 -5.16
CA MET A 514 -56.97 14.52 -5.16
C MET A 514 -56.90 13.28 -4.26
N VAL A 515 -55.84 12.48 -4.40
CA VAL A 515 -55.49 11.34 -3.53
C VAL A 515 -54.04 11.50 -3.10
N SER A 516 -53.76 11.31 -1.81
CA SER A 516 -52.41 11.39 -1.23
C SER A 516 -51.73 10.02 -1.21
N ASP A 517 -50.51 9.96 -0.68
CA ASP A 517 -49.87 8.70 -0.26
C ASP A 517 -49.73 7.68 -1.41
N ARG A 518 -49.52 8.18 -2.62
CA ARG A 518 -49.12 7.39 -3.79
C ARG A 518 -47.61 7.40 -3.91
N MET A 519 -47.04 6.26 -4.29
CA MET A 519 -45.58 6.14 -4.44
C MET A 519 -45.17 6.36 -5.88
N GLN A 520 -44.22 7.27 -6.08
CA GLN A 520 -43.45 7.36 -7.31
C GLN A 520 -42.07 6.75 -7.03
N TRP A 521 -41.80 5.58 -7.59
CA TRP A 521 -40.49 4.94 -7.55
C TRP A 521 -39.64 5.52 -8.68
N HIS A 522 -38.53 6.17 -8.32
CA HIS A 522 -37.61 6.85 -9.26
C HIS A 522 -36.36 6.01 -9.55
N ILE A 523 -36.11 4.98 -8.73
CA ILE A 523 -35.06 3.97 -8.91
C ILE A 523 -35.65 2.60 -8.58
N ALA A 524 -35.37 1.59 -9.40
CA ALA A 524 -35.72 0.20 -9.13
C ALA A 524 -34.61 -0.58 -8.39
N LYS A 525 -34.99 -1.57 -7.60
CA LYS A 525 -34.06 -2.55 -7.01
C LYS A 525 -33.28 -3.28 -8.13
N GLY A 526 -31.95 -3.32 -8.03
CA GLY A 526 -31.06 -3.92 -9.04
C GLY A 526 -30.77 -3.05 -10.28
N GLU A 527 -31.30 -1.82 -10.35
CA GLU A 527 -31.02 -0.86 -11.43
C GLU A 527 -29.53 -0.46 -11.47
N SER A 528 -29.03 -0.19 -12.69
CA SER A 528 -27.66 0.29 -12.92
C SER A 528 -27.58 1.81 -12.76
N LEU A 529 -26.97 2.29 -11.68
CA LEU A 529 -26.83 3.73 -11.36
C LEU A 529 -25.43 4.24 -11.70
N SER A 530 -25.31 5.38 -12.37
CA SER A 530 -24.02 6.04 -12.60
C SER A 530 -23.93 7.37 -11.84
N PRO A 531 -22.81 7.67 -11.16
CA PRO A 531 -22.56 8.99 -10.58
C PRO A 531 -22.57 10.14 -11.61
N LEU A 532 -22.46 9.83 -12.91
CA LEU A 532 -22.50 10.78 -14.02
C LEU A 532 -23.92 11.05 -14.54
N SER A 533 -24.95 10.37 -14.00
CA SER A 533 -26.34 10.48 -14.44
C SER A 533 -27.27 10.63 -13.23
N PRO A 534 -27.43 11.86 -12.69
CA PRO A 534 -28.24 12.10 -11.51
C PRO A 534 -29.73 11.79 -11.73
N ILE A 535 -30.41 11.30 -10.69
CA ILE A 535 -31.82 10.91 -10.74
C ILE A 535 -32.68 12.11 -10.36
N ALA A 536 -33.56 12.54 -11.28
CA ALA A 536 -34.29 13.80 -11.18
C ALA A 536 -35.69 13.65 -10.56
N PHE A 537 -35.81 13.97 -9.26
CA PHE A 537 -37.06 14.02 -8.52
C PHE A 537 -37.75 15.37 -8.77
N HIS A 538 -38.91 15.37 -9.43
CA HIS A 538 -39.62 16.59 -9.81
C HIS A 538 -40.70 16.97 -8.79
N TYR A 539 -40.75 18.24 -8.39
CA TYR A 539 -41.62 18.75 -7.33
C TYR A 539 -42.32 20.05 -7.71
N THR A 540 -43.64 20.06 -7.55
CA THR A 540 -44.47 21.29 -7.53
C THR A 540 -44.82 21.65 -6.09
N ARG A 541 -44.60 22.90 -5.67
CA ARG A 541 -44.99 23.40 -4.33
C ARG A 541 -45.75 24.73 -4.44
N ASN A 542 -46.80 24.86 -3.62
CA ASN A 542 -47.68 26.03 -3.58
C ASN A 542 -47.60 26.70 -2.20
N PHE A 543 -47.43 28.02 -2.20
CA PHE A 543 -47.17 28.84 -1.02
C PHE A 543 -48.18 29.97 -0.91
N ARG A 544 -48.96 29.98 0.17
CA ARG A 544 -49.82 31.13 0.49
C ARG A 544 -48.98 32.32 0.96
N PRO A 545 -49.47 33.56 0.85
CA PRO A 545 -48.81 34.74 1.41
C PRO A 545 -48.43 34.53 2.89
N GLY A 546 -47.15 34.70 3.22
CA GLY A 546 -46.60 34.48 4.56
C GLY A 546 -46.26 33.04 4.94
N GLN A 547 -46.49 32.06 4.07
CA GLN A 547 -46.09 30.66 4.30
C GLN A 547 -44.56 30.48 4.22
N SER A 548 -44.03 29.51 4.98
CA SER A 548 -42.62 29.11 4.91
C SER A 548 -42.24 28.60 3.52
N LEU A 549 -41.09 29.04 3.00
CA LEU A 549 -40.42 28.48 1.82
C LEU A 549 -39.48 27.30 2.16
N ILE A 550 -39.29 26.97 3.44
CA ILE A 550 -38.63 25.72 3.82
C ILE A 550 -39.65 24.60 3.67
N VAL A 551 -39.36 23.63 2.81
CA VAL A 551 -40.17 22.44 2.53
C VAL A 551 -39.44 21.17 2.97
N THR A 552 -40.19 20.10 3.18
CA THR A 552 -39.67 18.79 3.62
C THR A 552 -40.27 17.69 2.77
N ASP A 553 -39.41 16.84 2.21
CA ASP A 553 -39.78 15.78 1.29
C ASP A 553 -39.11 14.47 1.74
N ASP A 554 -39.87 13.38 1.92
CA ASP A 554 -39.34 12.11 2.44
C ASP A 554 -38.88 11.20 1.30
N LEU A 555 -37.60 10.81 1.31
CA LEU A 555 -37.07 9.73 0.49
C LEU A 555 -37.41 8.40 1.16
N ILE A 556 -38.06 7.51 0.40
CA ILE A 556 -38.64 6.26 0.88
C ILE A 556 -38.03 5.11 0.08
N ALA A 557 -37.74 3.99 0.73
CA ALA A 557 -37.18 2.79 0.11
C ALA A 557 -38.03 1.54 0.37
N CYS A 558 -37.92 0.59 -0.55
CA CYS A 558 -38.54 -0.73 -0.46
C CYS A 558 -37.56 -1.82 -0.90
N ASP A 559 -37.43 -2.88 -0.10
CA ASP A 559 -36.63 -4.08 -0.42
C ASP A 559 -37.50 -5.24 -0.96
N ALA A 560 -38.82 -5.08 -1.06
CA ALA A 560 -39.64 -6.04 -1.80
C ALA A 560 -39.27 -5.98 -3.30
N ASP A 561 -39.32 -7.12 -3.99
CA ASP A 561 -38.94 -7.16 -5.41
C ASP A 561 -39.97 -6.41 -6.28
N ASP A 562 -41.26 -6.55 -5.97
CA ASP A 562 -42.34 -5.68 -6.46
C ASP A 562 -42.68 -4.58 -5.41
N PRO A 563 -42.48 -3.28 -5.71
CA PRO A 563 -42.73 -2.22 -4.75
C PRO A 563 -44.19 -1.71 -4.81
N PRO A 564 -44.82 -1.32 -3.68
CA PRO A 564 -46.23 -0.96 -3.65
C PRO A 564 -46.51 0.40 -4.32
N ALA A 565 -47.65 0.52 -5.01
CA ALA A 565 -48.10 1.76 -5.65
C ALA A 565 -48.60 2.85 -4.66
N ALA A 566 -48.78 2.48 -3.40
CA ALA A 566 -49.22 3.36 -2.31
C ALA A 566 -48.28 3.23 -1.10
N TYR A 567 -48.22 4.27 -0.28
CA TYR A 567 -47.38 4.27 0.91
C TYR A 567 -47.95 3.32 1.97
N THR A 568 -47.14 2.38 2.45
CA THR A 568 -47.48 1.47 3.56
C THR A 568 -46.58 1.69 4.77
N ARG A 569 -46.97 1.16 5.94
CA ARG A 569 -46.21 1.32 7.19
C ARG A 569 -44.90 0.54 7.22
N ASP A 570 -44.74 -0.39 6.29
CA ASP A 570 -43.61 -1.31 6.19
C ASP A 570 -42.50 -0.77 5.26
N LEU A 571 -42.75 0.37 4.59
CA LEU A 571 -41.76 1.10 3.81
C LEU A 571 -40.75 1.80 4.72
N VAL A 572 -39.49 1.82 4.28
CA VAL A 572 -38.39 2.46 5.01
C VAL A 572 -38.33 3.93 4.62
N ASN A 573 -38.63 4.86 5.54
CA ASN A 573 -38.19 6.24 5.36
C ASN A 573 -36.66 6.25 5.50
N VAL A 574 -35.98 6.58 4.40
CA VAL A 574 -34.52 6.70 4.33
C VAL A 574 -34.14 7.99 5.04
N CYS A 575 -34.52 9.14 4.48
CA CYS A 575 -34.28 10.44 5.08
C CYS A 575 -35.33 11.47 4.64
N THR A 576 -35.59 12.45 5.51
CA THR A 576 -36.31 13.67 5.12
C THR A 576 -35.31 14.67 4.54
N LEU A 577 -35.52 15.03 3.28
CA LEU A 577 -34.84 16.13 2.59
C LEU A 577 -35.47 17.45 3.06
N THR A 578 -34.70 18.37 3.65
CA THR A 578 -35.20 19.71 4.02
C THR A 578 -34.61 20.77 3.10
N THR A 579 -35.43 21.27 2.17
CA THR A 579 -35.04 22.21 1.12
C THR A 579 -35.45 23.64 1.50
N ASP A 580 -34.50 24.58 1.55
CA ASP A 580 -34.77 26.00 1.80
C ASP A 580 -34.87 26.79 0.49
N LEU A 581 -36.10 27.07 0.05
CA LEU A 581 -36.37 27.78 -1.19
C LEU A 581 -36.28 29.31 -1.05
N ASN A 582 -35.93 29.87 0.12
CA ASN A 582 -35.76 31.32 0.31
C ASN A 582 -34.62 31.92 -0.54
N ALA A 583 -33.68 31.10 -1.02
CA ALA A 583 -32.62 31.52 -1.94
C ALA A 583 -33.08 31.64 -3.41
N VAL A 584 -34.25 31.09 -3.76
CA VAL A 584 -34.77 31.10 -5.12
C VAL A 584 -35.32 32.51 -5.46
N PRO A 585 -34.90 33.15 -6.57
CA PRO A 585 -35.42 34.45 -6.98
C PRO A 585 -36.94 34.44 -7.14
N ARG A 586 -37.61 35.47 -6.61
CA ARG A 586 -39.08 35.59 -6.68
C ARG A 586 -39.65 35.71 -8.10
N SER A 587 -38.80 35.99 -9.09
CA SER A 587 -39.13 35.96 -10.52
C SER A 587 -39.34 34.55 -11.08
N LEU A 588 -38.88 33.50 -10.40
CA LEU A 588 -39.10 32.10 -10.78
C LEU A 588 -40.37 31.49 -10.15
N PHE A 589 -41.08 32.25 -9.31
CA PHE A 589 -42.36 31.83 -8.74
C PHE A 589 -43.51 32.32 -9.62
N THR A 590 -44.38 31.41 -10.05
CA THR A 590 -45.60 31.75 -10.79
C THR A 590 -46.69 32.14 -9.81
N ARG A 591 -47.17 33.40 -9.85
CA ARG A 591 -48.35 33.78 -9.05
C ARG A 591 -49.64 33.29 -9.70
N LEU A 592 -50.46 32.60 -8.93
CA LEU A 592 -51.74 32.02 -9.34
C LEU A 592 -52.86 32.49 -8.40
N THR A 593 -54.09 32.53 -8.91
CA THR A 593 -55.28 32.94 -8.17
C THR A 593 -56.40 31.93 -8.38
N THR A 594 -57.03 31.44 -7.31
CA THR A 594 -58.17 30.50 -7.40
C THR A 594 -59.44 31.19 -7.92
N THR A 595 -60.46 30.42 -8.29
CA THR A 595 -61.77 30.99 -8.72
C THR A 595 -62.46 31.80 -7.61
N ARG A 596 -61.99 31.69 -6.38
CA ARG A 596 -62.47 32.43 -5.19
C ARG A 596 -61.61 33.65 -4.84
N GLY A 597 -60.69 34.05 -5.71
CA GLY A 597 -59.83 35.22 -5.50
C GLY A 597 -58.69 35.02 -4.51
N VAL A 598 -58.31 33.77 -4.19
CA VAL A 598 -57.18 33.50 -3.27
C VAL A 598 -55.88 33.43 -4.07
N GLU A 599 -55.00 34.41 -3.89
CA GLU A 599 -53.64 34.39 -4.44
C GLU A 599 -52.74 33.39 -3.72
N PHE A 600 -51.85 32.74 -4.47
CA PHE A 600 -50.72 31.95 -3.98
C PHE A 600 -49.56 31.97 -4.98
N ASP A 601 -48.34 31.81 -4.47
CA ASP A 601 -47.15 31.63 -5.30
C ASP A 601 -46.95 30.12 -5.53
N ASN A 602 -46.65 29.73 -6.76
CA ASN A 602 -46.32 28.36 -7.18
C ASN A 602 -44.86 28.29 -7.63
N LEU A 603 -44.19 27.18 -7.34
CA LEU A 603 -42.83 26.89 -7.79
C LEU A 603 -42.72 25.43 -8.21
N ASP A 604 -42.20 25.21 -9.42
CA ASP A 604 -41.71 23.90 -9.86
C ASP A 604 -40.18 23.85 -9.72
N PHE A 605 -39.66 22.76 -9.16
CA PHE A 605 -38.23 22.52 -9.00
C PHE A 605 -37.90 21.03 -9.09
N THR A 606 -36.62 20.73 -9.31
CA THR A 606 -36.10 19.37 -9.36
C THR A 606 -35.05 19.20 -8.27
N LEU A 607 -35.08 18.07 -7.55
CA LEU A 607 -33.93 17.60 -6.76
C LEU A 607 -33.25 16.48 -7.55
N GLU A 608 -31.97 16.65 -7.86
CA GLU A 608 -31.17 15.62 -8.52
C GLU A 608 -30.35 14.85 -7.48
N MET A 609 -30.61 13.55 -7.37
CA MET A 609 -29.86 12.66 -6.48
C MET A 609 -28.66 12.05 -7.20
N ILE A 610 -27.50 12.11 -6.55
CA ILE A 610 -26.24 11.52 -7.00
C ILE A 610 -25.90 10.36 -6.07
N VAL A 611 -25.73 9.15 -6.62
CA VAL A 611 -25.43 7.95 -5.83
C VAL A 611 -23.96 7.57 -6.00
N ASP A 612 -23.17 7.65 -4.93
CA ASP A 612 -21.78 7.18 -4.91
C ASP A 612 -21.56 6.09 -3.84
N SER A 613 -20.33 5.61 -3.70
CA SER A 613 -19.92 4.40 -2.98
C SER A 613 -20.55 4.21 -1.60
N ALA A 614 -20.69 5.30 -0.85
CA ALA A 614 -21.06 5.29 0.55
C ALA A 614 -21.96 6.48 0.96
N GLY A 615 -22.69 7.08 0.00
CA GLY A 615 -23.57 8.21 0.28
C GLY A 615 -24.48 8.63 -0.87
N LEU A 616 -25.52 9.39 -0.51
CA LEU A 616 -26.50 10.01 -1.42
C LEU A 616 -26.31 11.54 -1.38
N GLY A 617 -25.86 12.13 -2.48
CA GLY A 617 -25.79 13.57 -2.68
C GLY A 617 -27.07 14.11 -3.31
N PHE A 618 -27.40 15.39 -3.08
CA PHE A 618 -28.59 16.04 -3.66
C PHE A 618 -28.28 17.46 -4.12
N GLU A 619 -28.62 17.80 -5.36
CA GLU A 619 -28.61 19.17 -5.88
C GLU A 619 -30.04 19.69 -6.14
N LEU A 620 -30.28 20.97 -5.85
CA LEU A 620 -31.53 21.65 -6.22
C LEU A 620 -31.38 22.32 -7.59
N LYS A 621 -32.39 22.18 -8.47
CA LYS A 621 -32.53 22.92 -9.72
C LYS A 621 -33.87 23.63 -9.80
N VAL A 622 -33.87 24.85 -10.33
CA VAL A 622 -35.08 25.61 -10.69
C VAL A 622 -34.83 26.23 -12.07
N ASP A 623 -35.75 26.00 -13.01
CA ASP A 623 -35.67 26.52 -14.39
C ASP A 623 -34.29 26.29 -15.06
N GLY A 624 -33.79 25.05 -15.00
CA GLY A 624 -32.48 24.65 -15.54
C GLY A 624 -31.26 25.15 -14.75
N HIS A 625 -31.41 26.16 -13.89
CA HIS A 625 -30.32 26.68 -13.06
C HIS A 625 -30.05 25.78 -11.85
N HIS A 626 -28.79 25.38 -11.66
CA HIS A 626 -28.33 24.70 -10.44
C HIS A 626 -28.29 25.69 -9.27
N PHE A 627 -29.03 25.39 -8.21
CA PHE A 627 -28.96 26.05 -6.90
C PHE A 627 -28.08 25.21 -5.97
N THR A 628 -26.82 25.02 -6.37
CA THR A 628 -25.81 24.29 -5.61
C THR A 628 -25.44 25.03 -4.32
N LEU A 629 -26.12 24.68 -3.24
CA LEU A 629 -25.70 24.98 -1.86
C LEU A 629 -24.58 24.02 -1.40
N THR A 630 -23.53 23.86 -2.22
CA THR A 630 -22.21 23.52 -1.67
C THR A 630 -21.85 24.58 -0.64
N GLU A 631 -21.22 24.18 0.47
CA GLU A 631 -20.68 25.10 1.47
C GLU A 631 -19.97 26.27 0.78
N GLN A 632 -20.49 27.50 0.93
CA GLN A 632 -20.09 28.57 0.01
C GLN A 632 -18.59 28.88 0.13
N LYS A 633 -17.90 28.77 -1.01
CA LYS A 633 -16.43 28.79 -1.17
C LYS A 633 -15.83 30.20 -1.06
N THR A 634 -16.27 30.95 -0.05
CA THR A 634 -15.63 32.17 0.49
C THR A 634 -15.74 32.13 2.01
N ALA A 635 -14.72 32.60 2.73
CA ALA A 635 -14.60 32.42 4.17
C ALA A 635 -15.79 32.97 4.99
N CYS A 636 -16.75 32.10 5.28
CA CYS A 636 -17.74 32.30 6.32
C CYS A 636 -17.05 32.09 7.67
N ASP A 637 -17.02 33.13 8.50
CA ASP A 637 -16.44 33.11 9.86
C ASP A 637 -17.38 32.49 10.92
N LYS A 638 -18.43 31.78 10.46
CA LYS A 638 -19.36 30.90 11.19
C LYS A 638 -19.95 31.48 12.50
N THR A 639 -19.92 32.80 12.70
CA THR A 639 -20.45 33.46 13.92
C THR A 639 -21.98 33.42 13.96
N GLN A 640 -22.57 33.31 15.15
CA GLN A 640 -24.03 33.17 15.33
C GLN A 640 -24.69 34.43 15.93
N PRO A 641 -25.97 34.72 15.60
CA PRO A 641 -26.79 34.06 14.57
C PRO A 641 -26.40 34.47 13.15
N HIS A 642 -25.44 35.38 13.00
CA HIS A 642 -25.04 35.99 11.73
C HIS A 642 -23.52 36.09 11.60
N CYS A 643 -22.96 35.66 10.47
CA CYS A 643 -21.52 35.70 10.26
C CYS A 643 -21.00 37.14 10.07
N ASN A 644 -19.83 37.44 10.62
CA ASN A 644 -19.25 38.77 10.68
C ASN A 644 -18.90 39.36 9.30
N ASN A 645 -18.56 38.52 8.32
CA ASN A 645 -18.36 38.90 6.92
C ASN A 645 -19.68 39.29 6.20
N CYS A 646 -20.85 38.80 6.66
CA CYS A 646 -22.14 39.34 6.22
C CYS A 646 -22.44 40.68 6.93
N VAL A 647 -22.19 40.76 8.24
CA VAL A 647 -22.37 41.97 9.06
C VAL A 647 -21.56 43.15 8.50
N LYS A 648 -20.27 42.96 8.20
CA LYS A 648 -19.37 43.98 7.60
C LYS A 648 -19.83 44.50 6.23
N LYS A 649 -20.74 43.78 5.54
CA LYS A 649 -21.30 44.17 4.25
C LYS A 649 -22.78 44.59 4.33
N GLY A 650 -23.30 44.82 5.54
CA GLY A 650 -24.67 45.30 5.76
C GLY A 650 -25.77 44.28 5.44
N ARG A 651 -25.47 42.97 5.49
CA ARG A 651 -26.41 41.91 5.07
C ARG A 651 -26.90 41.07 6.25
N GLN A 652 -28.14 40.59 6.15
CA GLN A 652 -28.68 39.53 7.01
C GLN A 652 -28.07 38.18 6.61
N CYS A 653 -27.72 37.35 7.60
CA CYS A 653 -27.17 36.01 7.41
C CYS A 653 -28.23 34.95 7.76
N LEU A 654 -28.22 33.81 7.06
CA LEU A 654 -29.32 32.84 7.06
C LEU A 654 -28.93 31.44 7.57
N GLY A 655 -27.64 31.08 7.55
CA GLY A 655 -27.19 29.70 7.76
C GLY A 655 -27.26 28.89 6.46
N TYR A 656 -26.34 27.95 6.27
CA TYR A 656 -25.94 27.55 4.91
C TYR A 656 -25.71 26.03 4.79
N GLY A 657 -26.64 25.33 4.14
CA GLY A 657 -26.57 23.90 3.83
C GLY A 657 -27.95 23.24 3.76
N LEU A 658 -28.16 22.32 2.81
CA LEU A 658 -29.37 21.49 2.73
C LEU A 658 -29.36 20.44 3.86
N LYS A 659 -30.48 20.24 4.55
CA LYS A 659 -30.51 19.41 5.78
C LYS A 659 -31.20 18.08 5.55
N LEU A 660 -30.39 17.02 5.46
CA LEU A 660 -30.85 15.64 5.59
C LEU A 660 -31.12 15.35 7.07
N SER A 661 -32.36 15.00 7.41
CA SER A 661 -32.71 14.53 8.76
C SER A 661 -33.21 13.09 8.72
N TRP A 662 -32.48 12.21 9.41
CA TRP A 662 -32.77 10.79 9.51
C TRP A 662 -33.77 10.54 10.66
N PRO A 663 -34.91 9.85 10.42
CA PRO A 663 -35.94 9.65 11.43
C PRO A 663 -35.41 8.97 12.70
N ARG A 664 -35.74 9.51 13.88
CA ARG A 664 -35.43 8.89 15.17
C ARG A 664 -36.68 8.19 15.72
N LYS A 665 -36.49 7.03 16.34
CA LYS A 665 -37.56 6.26 16.98
C LYS A 665 -38.12 7.08 18.17
N GLY A 666 -39.27 7.73 17.98
CA GLY A 666 -39.90 8.64 18.94
C GLY A 666 -39.72 10.15 18.69
N ASP A 667 -39.44 10.59 17.46
CA ASP A 667 -39.26 12.03 17.15
C ASP A 667 -40.58 12.78 16.86
N GLU A 668 -41.24 13.26 17.91
CA GLU A 668 -42.50 14.03 17.81
C GLU A 668 -42.29 15.55 17.60
N ARG A 669 -41.06 16.02 17.36
CA ARG A 669 -40.71 17.46 17.44
C ARG A 669 -41.07 18.29 16.19
N ARG A 670 -42.38 18.43 15.92
CA ARG A 670 -42.95 19.46 15.02
C ARG A 670 -43.79 20.50 15.80
N SER A 671 -43.13 21.30 16.64
CA SER A 671 -43.73 22.49 17.31
C SER A 671 -42.67 23.58 17.56
N ALA A 672 -43.06 24.87 17.56
CA ALA A 672 -42.11 25.97 17.29
C ALA A 672 -42.15 27.17 18.26
N SER A 673 -40.97 27.72 18.58
CA SER A 673 -40.69 29.12 18.95
C SER A 673 -39.15 29.33 18.97
N LEU A 674 -38.47 30.42 18.54
CA LEU A 674 -38.61 31.89 18.47
C LEU A 674 -37.97 32.68 19.63
N HIS A 675 -36.74 33.23 19.45
CA HIS A 675 -36.30 34.65 19.66
C HIS A 675 -34.79 34.90 19.34
N LYS A 676 -34.25 36.13 19.50
CA LYS A 676 -32.96 36.71 18.94
C LYS A 676 -32.18 37.51 20.05
N LYS A 677 -30.98 38.15 19.95
CA LYS A 677 -30.02 38.73 18.94
C LYS A 677 -28.63 38.95 19.69
N HIS A 678 -27.48 39.59 19.34
CA HIS A 678 -26.92 40.60 18.38
C HIS A 678 -25.34 40.46 18.21
N PHE A 679 -24.78 41.08 17.14
CA PHE A 679 -23.48 41.78 16.83
C PHE A 679 -22.54 42.23 18.02
N ILE A 680 -21.23 42.66 17.92
CA ILE A 680 -20.36 43.24 16.83
C ILE A 680 -18.79 43.11 17.09
N ILE A 681 -17.90 43.82 16.33
CA ILE A 681 -16.39 43.77 16.19
C ILE A 681 -15.84 45.12 15.55
N PRO A 682 -14.54 45.43 15.14
CA PRO A 682 -13.14 44.87 15.29
C PRO A 682 -11.99 45.96 15.57
N VAL A 683 -10.65 45.71 15.36
CA VAL A 683 -9.59 46.59 14.68
C VAL A 683 -8.05 46.34 15.01
N ARG A 684 -7.20 46.18 13.94
CA ARG A 684 -5.76 46.54 13.53
C ARG A 684 -4.56 46.79 14.53
N SER A 685 -3.23 46.87 14.19
CA SER A 685 -2.32 47.03 12.96
C SER A 685 -0.81 46.66 13.32
N LYS A 686 0.34 46.72 12.55
CA LYS A 686 0.84 46.93 11.13
C LYS A 686 2.40 46.63 10.98
N GLU A 687 2.91 46.16 9.81
CA GLU A 687 4.22 46.41 9.05
C GLU A 687 5.66 46.44 9.71
N ALA A 688 6.86 46.52 9.04
CA ALA A 688 7.50 46.03 7.76
C ALA A 688 8.99 46.58 7.58
N ILE A 689 9.94 45.99 6.77
CA ILE A 689 11.18 46.58 6.10
C ILE A 689 12.12 45.54 5.36
N PHE A 690 13.04 45.96 4.43
CA PHE A 690 13.81 45.15 3.43
C PHE A 690 15.16 45.82 2.93
N VAL A 691 16.11 45.10 2.27
CA VAL A 691 17.34 45.64 1.56
C VAL A 691 17.74 44.80 0.30
N HIS A 692 18.51 45.36 -0.67
CA HIS A 692 18.76 44.86 -2.06
C HIS A 692 20.23 44.58 -2.48
N ALA A 693 20.40 43.91 -3.64
CA ALA A 693 21.54 43.97 -4.58
C ALA A 693 21.04 43.84 -6.05
N THR A 694 21.87 44.11 -7.08
CA THR A 694 21.44 44.42 -8.47
C THR A 694 22.15 43.64 -9.60
N SER A 695 21.69 43.83 -10.85
CA SER A 695 21.96 42.95 -12.00
C SER A 695 23.07 43.40 -12.97
N GLU A 696 23.67 44.58 -12.78
CA GLU A 696 24.75 45.06 -13.66
C GLU A 696 26.12 44.54 -13.21
N ASP A 697 26.30 44.31 -11.91
CA ASP A 697 27.58 43.98 -11.25
C ASP A 697 28.23 42.66 -11.73
N VAL A 698 27.45 41.72 -12.26
CA VAL A 698 27.95 40.43 -12.77
C VAL A 698 28.25 40.47 -14.28
N ARG A 699 27.63 41.40 -15.02
CA ARG A 699 27.59 41.39 -16.49
C ARG A 699 28.94 41.74 -17.15
N ALA A 700 29.85 42.33 -16.39
CA ALA A 700 31.20 42.70 -16.85
C ALA A 700 32.21 41.52 -16.88
N SER A 701 31.88 40.36 -16.28
CA SER A 701 32.87 39.29 -16.07
C SER A 701 33.08 38.33 -17.26
N GLN A 702 32.31 38.47 -18.35
CA GLN A 702 31.99 37.30 -19.21
C GLN A 702 32.58 37.30 -20.64
N GLU A 703 33.19 38.39 -21.13
CA GLU A 703 33.30 38.60 -22.59
C GLU A 703 34.67 38.46 -23.29
N ASN A 704 35.83 38.40 -22.61
CA ASN A 704 37.13 38.44 -23.32
C ASN A 704 38.23 37.52 -22.79
N ALA A 705 38.18 36.23 -23.19
CA ALA A 705 39.35 35.45 -23.63
C ALA A 705 38.93 34.10 -24.26
N LEU A 706 38.58 34.11 -25.54
CA LEU A 706 38.47 32.88 -26.36
C LEU A 706 39.90 32.35 -26.66
N SER A 707 40.15 31.07 -27.03
CA SER A 707 39.24 30.11 -27.67
C SER A 707 39.63 28.63 -27.49
N LYS A 708 38.61 27.77 -27.37
CA LYS A 708 38.49 26.44 -28.03
C LYS A 708 39.63 25.40 -27.83
N TYR A 709 39.46 24.53 -26.84
CA TYR A 709 38.91 23.18 -27.11
C TYR A 709 37.92 22.82 -25.97
N GLU A 710 37.15 21.75 -26.13
CA GLU A 710 35.89 21.55 -25.40
C GLU A 710 36.09 21.28 -23.90
N ALA A 711 35.40 22.05 -23.06
CA ALA A 711 35.45 21.92 -21.62
C ALA A 711 34.48 20.85 -21.14
N VAL A 712 35.00 19.80 -20.50
CA VAL A 712 34.23 18.99 -19.56
C VAL A 712 33.83 19.90 -18.41
N GLU A 713 32.54 19.94 -18.05
CA GLU A 713 32.10 20.72 -16.88
C GLU A 713 32.71 20.15 -15.60
N HIS A 714 33.70 20.86 -15.05
CA HIS A 714 34.23 20.59 -13.73
C HIS A 714 33.17 20.88 -12.66
N TRP A 715 32.42 19.85 -12.29
CA TRP A 715 31.74 19.80 -10.99
C TRP A 715 32.82 19.87 -9.87
N TRP A 716 32.38 20.19 -8.65
CA TRP A 716 33.19 20.19 -7.40
C TRP A 716 34.13 21.38 -7.11
N VAL A 717 33.55 22.57 -6.83
CA VAL A 717 34.08 23.44 -5.75
C VAL A 717 32.95 23.99 -4.85
N ARG A 718 32.10 23.09 -4.34
CA ARG A 718 31.32 23.30 -3.11
C ARG A 718 31.18 21.96 -2.38
N GLN A 719 31.34 21.98 -1.06
CA GLN A 719 30.64 20.98 -0.24
C GLN A 719 29.14 21.27 -0.35
N PRO A 720 28.27 20.27 -0.54
CA PRO A 720 26.85 20.50 -0.35
C PRO A 720 26.59 20.84 1.12
N ASP A 721 25.74 21.84 1.38
CA ASP A 721 25.25 22.08 2.75
C ASP A 721 24.44 20.85 3.19
N LEU A 722 25.11 19.97 3.95
CA LEU A 722 24.55 18.74 4.49
C LEU A 722 23.42 19.07 5.46
N ASN A 723 22.22 19.18 4.91
CA ASN A 723 21.01 19.46 5.68
C ASN A 723 20.74 18.29 6.63
N MET A 724 21.18 18.42 7.88
CA MET A 724 21.14 17.36 8.90
C MET A 724 19.73 16.85 9.19
N ALA A 725 18.67 17.58 8.81
CA ALA A 725 17.29 17.12 8.91
C ALA A 725 16.87 16.12 7.82
N LYS A 726 17.67 15.97 6.74
CA LYS A 726 17.49 14.93 5.70
C LYS A 726 18.32 13.67 5.95
N VAL A 727 19.30 13.75 6.84
CA VAL A 727 20.06 12.59 7.33
C VAL A 727 19.17 11.87 8.36
N ASP A 728 19.15 10.53 8.33
CA ASP A 728 18.42 9.76 9.35
C ASP A 728 18.90 10.20 10.76
N PRO A 729 18.01 10.46 11.74
CA PRO A 729 18.40 10.82 13.11
C PRO A 729 19.44 9.89 13.74
N PHE A 730 19.47 8.61 13.34
CA PHE A 730 20.49 7.66 13.72
C PHE A 730 21.86 7.95 13.07
N LEU A 731 21.88 8.26 11.77
CA LEU A 731 23.09 8.62 11.02
C LEU A 731 23.66 9.99 11.41
N SER A 732 22.82 10.90 11.92
CA SER A 732 23.26 12.20 12.45
C SER A 732 23.84 12.13 13.86
N THR A 733 23.56 11.04 14.61
CA THR A 733 24.01 10.85 16.00
C THR A 733 25.15 9.85 16.16
N ASN A 734 25.24 8.82 15.31
CA ASN A 734 26.36 7.90 15.28
C ASN A 734 27.33 8.26 14.15
N SER A 735 28.50 8.81 14.52
CA SER A 735 29.49 9.44 13.65
C SER A 735 29.96 8.58 12.45
N TRP A 736 29.27 8.66 11.31
CA TRP A 736 29.71 8.41 9.91
C TRP A 736 30.62 7.19 9.61
N SER A 737 30.71 6.19 10.50
CA SER A 737 31.79 5.18 10.49
C SER A 737 31.38 3.75 10.08
N PRO A 738 30.18 3.22 10.44
CA PRO A 738 29.82 1.82 10.13
C PRO A 738 29.90 1.47 8.64
N VAL A 739 29.29 2.29 7.77
CA VAL A 739 29.26 2.03 6.32
C VAL A 739 30.59 2.34 5.66
N ALA A 740 31.35 3.34 6.15
CA ALA A 740 32.70 3.60 5.68
C ALA A 740 33.57 2.33 5.76
N ARG A 741 33.54 1.64 6.91
CA ARG A 741 34.26 0.36 7.15
C ARG A 741 33.72 -0.82 6.33
N ILE A 742 32.47 -0.77 5.88
CA ILE A 742 31.90 -1.78 4.98
C ILE A 742 32.39 -1.56 3.55
N LEU A 743 32.70 -0.33 3.13
CA LEU A 743 32.98 0.01 1.73
C LEU A 743 34.46 0.34 1.40
N SER A 744 35.23 0.90 2.33
CA SER A 744 36.68 1.13 2.20
C SER A 744 37.44 0.70 3.46
N SER A 745 38.73 0.41 3.32
CA SER A 745 39.69 0.22 4.42
C SER A 745 40.38 1.52 4.86
N SER A 746 40.21 2.61 4.11
CA SER A 746 40.84 3.90 4.36
C SER A 746 39.79 4.95 4.79
N ASN A 747 40.18 5.82 5.73
CA ASN A 747 39.29 6.81 6.37
C ASN A 747 39.32 8.19 5.66
N ARG A 748 39.58 8.24 4.35
CA ARG A 748 39.70 9.51 3.60
C ARG A 748 38.36 9.92 3.00
N ASN A 749 38.02 11.20 3.13
CA ASN A 749 36.74 11.74 2.67
C ASN A 749 36.60 11.78 1.13
N ASP A 750 37.70 11.70 0.39
CA ASP A 750 37.73 11.81 -1.07
C ASP A 750 37.57 10.45 -1.80
N GLU A 751 37.31 9.37 -1.06
CA GLU A 751 37.16 8.00 -1.60
C GLU A 751 35.71 7.62 -1.95
N LEU A 752 35.48 6.37 -2.41
CA LEU A 752 34.18 5.88 -2.85
C LEU A 752 33.05 6.17 -1.84
N TYR A 753 33.28 5.99 -0.53
CA TYR A 753 32.25 6.28 0.46
C TYR A 753 31.80 7.76 0.42
N GLY A 754 32.75 8.70 0.26
CA GLY A 754 32.44 10.12 0.08
C GLY A 754 31.69 10.42 -1.22
N LEU A 755 31.99 9.71 -2.30
CA LEU A 755 31.20 9.77 -3.55
C LEU A 755 29.78 9.23 -3.34
N LEU A 756 29.61 8.06 -2.74
CA LEU A 756 28.30 7.45 -2.51
C LEU A 756 27.42 8.28 -1.58
N VAL A 757 28.01 8.93 -0.57
CA VAL A 757 27.33 9.93 0.27
C VAL A 757 26.95 11.17 -0.56
N ARG A 758 27.86 11.72 -1.38
CA ARG A 758 27.56 12.85 -2.28
C ARG A 758 26.37 12.51 -3.21
N MET A 759 26.37 11.32 -3.83
CA MET A 759 25.28 10.83 -4.67
C MET A 759 23.96 10.68 -3.90
N ALA A 760 23.99 10.07 -2.71
CA ALA A 760 22.80 9.83 -1.90
C ALA A 760 22.13 11.10 -1.36
N PHE A 761 22.87 12.21 -1.24
CA PHE A 761 22.38 13.49 -0.72
C PHE A 761 22.43 14.63 -1.75
N GLN A 762 22.65 14.32 -3.03
CA GLN A 762 22.68 15.30 -4.13
C GLN A 762 21.33 16.01 -4.32
N ASP A 763 20.25 15.23 -4.32
CA ASP A 763 18.87 15.67 -4.47
C ASP A 763 17.92 14.62 -3.86
N ASP A 764 16.61 14.74 -4.06
CA ASP A 764 15.62 13.73 -3.66
C ASP A 764 15.01 13.00 -4.87
N SER A 765 15.80 12.82 -5.94
CA SER A 765 15.42 11.94 -7.06
C SER A 765 15.46 10.46 -6.64
N LEU A 766 14.77 9.61 -7.40
CA LEU A 766 14.71 8.17 -7.12
C LEU A 766 16.10 7.49 -7.05
N PRO A 767 17.10 7.79 -7.91
CA PRO A 767 18.47 7.29 -7.76
C PRO A 767 19.17 7.73 -6.47
N SER A 768 19.02 9.00 -6.07
CA SER A 768 19.58 9.55 -4.82
C SER A 768 18.92 8.88 -3.60
N LEU A 769 17.59 8.74 -3.61
CA LEU A 769 16.84 8.04 -2.56
C LEU A 769 17.19 6.56 -2.48
N ALA A 770 17.34 5.86 -3.61
CA ALA A 770 17.78 4.47 -3.65
C ALA A 770 19.17 4.30 -3.02
N SER A 771 20.11 5.20 -3.34
CA SER A 771 21.46 5.23 -2.76
C SER A 771 21.41 5.50 -1.25
N ARG A 772 20.59 6.48 -0.82
CA ARG A 772 20.39 6.85 0.59
C ARG A 772 19.82 5.70 1.42
N TYR A 773 18.77 5.05 0.92
CA TYR A 773 18.17 3.90 1.59
C TYR A 773 19.11 2.69 1.61
N ALA A 774 19.92 2.45 0.58
CA ALA A 774 20.89 1.35 0.58
C ALA A 774 22.03 1.59 1.59
N ILE A 775 22.50 2.84 1.75
CA ILE A 775 23.43 3.23 2.83
C ILE A 775 22.79 2.99 4.21
N SER A 776 21.52 3.40 4.42
CA SER A 776 20.81 3.12 5.68
C SER A 776 20.66 1.62 5.94
N ALA A 777 20.35 0.81 4.92
CA ALA A 777 20.21 -0.64 5.05
C ALA A 777 21.50 -1.29 5.56
N LEU A 778 22.64 -0.97 4.93
CA LEU A 778 23.97 -1.42 5.38
C LEU A 778 24.31 -0.92 6.80
N SER A 779 23.91 0.31 7.14
CA SER A 779 24.12 0.89 8.47
C SER A 779 23.41 0.06 9.54
N TYR A 780 22.12 -0.19 9.37
CA TYR A 780 21.32 -0.96 10.32
C TYR A 780 21.74 -2.44 10.37
N GLN A 781 22.21 -3.01 9.25
CA GLN A 781 22.71 -4.40 9.24
C GLN A 781 24.00 -4.56 10.06
N HIS A 782 24.93 -3.60 9.97
CA HIS A 782 26.14 -3.59 10.81
C HIS A 782 25.85 -3.58 12.31
N LEU A 783 24.67 -3.08 12.69
CA LEU A 783 24.22 -2.89 14.07
C LEU A 783 23.30 -4.00 14.57
N ALA A 784 23.15 -5.09 13.80
CA ALA A 784 22.19 -6.17 14.04
C ALA A 784 20.72 -5.70 14.17
N MET A 785 20.38 -4.55 13.58
CA MET A 785 19.02 -3.99 13.57
C MET A 785 18.21 -4.52 12.38
N GLU A 786 18.13 -5.85 12.25
CA GLU A 786 17.60 -6.58 11.08
C GLU A 786 16.28 -6.02 10.52
N LYS A 787 15.31 -5.71 11.40
CA LYS A 787 14.00 -5.17 10.98
C LYS A 787 14.10 -3.78 10.35
N ALA A 788 15.03 -2.94 10.81
CA ALA A 788 15.30 -1.63 10.21
C ALA A 788 16.14 -1.76 8.94
N ALA A 789 17.07 -2.72 8.91
CA ALA A 789 17.89 -3.05 7.75
C ALA A 789 17.05 -3.52 6.56
N VAL A 790 16.18 -4.52 6.76
CA VAL A 790 15.25 -5.05 5.74
C VAL A 790 14.22 -4.00 5.28
N MET A 791 13.77 -3.12 6.18
CA MET A 791 12.89 -2.00 5.80
C MET A 791 13.58 -1.05 4.81
N HIS A 792 14.84 -0.69 5.07
CA HIS A 792 15.62 0.20 4.21
C HIS A 792 16.07 -0.49 2.91
N GLN A 793 16.44 -1.78 2.96
CA GLN A 793 16.68 -2.62 1.79
C GLN A 793 15.45 -2.62 0.87
N THR A 794 14.26 -2.82 1.43
CA THR A 794 12.99 -2.80 0.67
C THR A 794 12.71 -1.43 0.04
N ALA A 795 12.99 -0.34 0.74
CA ALA A 795 12.84 1.02 0.22
C ALA A 795 13.84 1.32 -0.92
N ALA A 796 15.10 0.90 -0.75
CA ALA A 796 16.16 1.05 -1.76
C ALA A 796 15.83 0.27 -3.04
N ILE A 797 15.36 -0.98 -2.91
CA ILE A 797 14.96 -1.82 -4.05
C ILE A 797 13.84 -1.13 -4.86
N ARG A 798 12.82 -0.57 -4.20
CA ARG A 798 11.71 0.11 -4.87
C ARG A 798 12.16 1.38 -5.59
N ALA A 799 12.88 2.27 -4.89
CA ALA A 799 13.38 3.50 -5.49
C ALA A 799 14.30 3.20 -6.70
N LEU A 800 15.11 2.14 -6.62
CA LEU A 800 15.92 1.66 -7.74
C LEU A 800 15.08 1.09 -8.88
N GLN A 801 14.05 0.28 -8.61
CA GLN A 801 13.15 -0.27 -9.63
C GLN A 801 12.44 0.84 -10.40
N THR A 802 11.80 1.79 -9.71
CA THR A 802 11.13 2.93 -10.36
C THR A 802 12.11 3.82 -11.11
N ALA A 803 13.33 4.04 -10.59
CA ALA A 803 14.39 4.75 -11.31
C ALA A 803 14.83 4.04 -12.61
N ILE A 804 14.83 2.69 -12.65
CA ILE A 804 15.15 1.90 -13.85
C ILE A 804 14.06 2.06 -14.92
N GLU A 805 12.79 2.12 -14.52
CA GLU A 805 11.67 2.31 -15.45
C GLU A 805 11.62 3.72 -16.07
N THR A 806 12.15 4.73 -15.39
CA THR A 806 12.22 6.13 -15.87
C THR A 806 13.63 6.60 -16.30
N ALA A 807 14.58 5.67 -16.46
CA ALA A 807 16.01 5.97 -16.42
C ALA A 807 16.52 6.95 -17.48
N LYS A 808 17.19 8.03 -17.05
CA LYS A 808 18.02 8.88 -17.92
C LYS A 808 19.50 8.49 -17.81
N ALA A 809 20.27 8.73 -18.87
CA ALA A 809 21.71 8.41 -18.90
C ALA A 809 22.51 9.07 -17.75
N ALA A 810 22.17 10.31 -17.37
CA ALA A 810 22.80 11.03 -16.26
C ALA A 810 22.51 10.41 -14.86
N GLU A 811 21.39 9.68 -14.73
CA GLU A 811 20.93 9.08 -13.46
C GLU A 811 21.53 7.68 -13.26
N CYS A 812 21.95 7.02 -14.34
CA CYS A 812 22.44 5.63 -14.33
C CYS A 812 23.64 5.42 -13.38
N MET A 813 24.49 6.42 -13.18
CA MET A 813 25.63 6.35 -12.25
C MET A 813 25.19 6.18 -10.79
N GLN A 814 24.19 6.96 -10.35
CA GLN A 814 23.60 6.86 -9.01
C GLN A 814 22.80 5.55 -8.86
N MET A 815 22.11 5.10 -9.92
CA MET A 815 21.38 3.84 -9.92
C MET A 815 22.32 2.62 -9.79
N MET A 816 23.46 2.63 -10.48
CA MET A 816 24.50 1.61 -10.31
C MET A 816 25.09 1.63 -8.89
N ALA A 817 25.35 2.81 -8.33
CA ALA A 817 25.79 2.97 -6.95
C ALA A 817 24.80 2.32 -5.95
N ALA A 818 23.50 2.64 -6.05
CA ALA A 818 22.46 2.02 -5.24
C ALA A 818 22.38 0.49 -5.41
N SER A 819 22.51 0.01 -6.65
CA SER A 819 22.47 -1.42 -6.96
C SER A 819 23.69 -2.19 -6.43
N MET A 820 24.88 -1.56 -6.43
CA MET A 820 26.10 -2.11 -5.83
C MET A 820 26.06 -2.10 -4.28
N LEU A 821 25.44 -1.07 -3.67
CA LEU A 821 25.19 -1.05 -2.23
C LEU A 821 24.24 -2.18 -1.80
N LEU A 822 23.17 -2.44 -2.58
CA LEU A 822 22.28 -3.59 -2.37
C LEU A 822 22.99 -4.93 -2.62
N ASN A 823 23.88 -5.01 -3.62
CA ASN A 823 24.71 -6.20 -3.84
C ASN A 823 25.56 -6.55 -2.59
N ILE A 824 26.18 -5.55 -1.95
CA ILE A 824 26.93 -5.76 -0.70
C ILE A 824 26.01 -6.13 0.47
N TYR A 825 24.80 -5.58 0.54
CA TYR A 825 23.84 -5.94 1.58
C TYR A 825 23.53 -7.45 1.60
N GLU A 826 23.33 -8.05 0.43
CA GLU A 826 23.11 -9.51 0.32
C GLU A 826 24.37 -10.33 0.68
N THR A 827 25.58 -9.88 0.30
CA THR A 827 26.81 -10.64 0.58
C THR A 827 27.23 -10.60 2.06
N LEU A 828 26.71 -9.66 2.85
CA LEU A 828 26.81 -9.71 4.32
C LEU A 828 25.92 -10.80 4.94
N ASN A 829 24.79 -11.14 4.30
CA ASN A 829 23.74 -12.03 4.83
C ASN A 829 23.68 -13.40 4.13
N PHE A 830 24.82 -13.94 3.72
CA PHE A 830 24.89 -15.11 2.82
C PHE A 830 24.29 -16.43 3.36
N ASP A 831 24.23 -16.62 4.68
CA ASP A 831 23.57 -17.78 5.28
C ASP A 831 22.03 -17.60 5.34
N THR A 832 21.54 -16.38 5.52
CA THR A 832 20.11 -16.08 5.82
C THR A 832 19.29 -15.54 4.66
N SER A 833 19.87 -14.80 3.71
CA SER A 833 19.08 -14.16 2.63
C SER A 833 18.45 -15.16 1.66
N ASP A 834 17.21 -14.88 1.27
CA ASP A 834 16.48 -15.57 0.20
C ASP A 834 16.71 -14.92 -1.18
N LEU A 835 17.38 -13.76 -1.24
CA LEU A 835 17.73 -13.07 -2.47
C LEU A 835 19.15 -13.42 -2.92
N ASN A 836 19.31 -13.72 -4.21
CA ASN A 836 20.63 -13.96 -4.79
C ASN A 836 21.29 -12.62 -5.16
N TRP A 837 22.44 -12.31 -4.56
CA TRP A 837 23.22 -11.09 -4.80
C TRP A 837 23.54 -10.83 -6.28
N ALA A 838 23.63 -11.88 -7.09
CA ALA A 838 23.88 -11.80 -8.53
C ALA A 838 22.72 -11.12 -9.30
N ILE A 839 21.51 -11.05 -8.74
CA ILE A 839 20.37 -10.31 -9.32
C ILE A 839 20.69 -8.81 -9.38
N PHE A 840 21.15 -8.24 -8.25
CA PHE A 840 21.56 -6.84 -8.18
C PHE A 840 22.75 -6.57 -9.10
N PHE A 841 23.78 -7.43 -9.06
CA PHE A 841 24.92 -7.27 -9.95
C PHE A 841 24.56 -7.37 -11.44
N CYS A 842 23.60 -8.23 -11.82
CA CYS A 842 23.06 -8.27 -13.19
C CYS A 842 22.35 -6.96 -13.57
N GLY A 843 21.60 -6.35 -12.63
CA GLY A 843 21.02 -5.02 -12.78
C GLY A 843 22.08 -3.95 -13.06
N THR A 844 23.11 -3.87 -12.21
CA THR A 844 24.27 -2.99 -12.40
C THR A 844 24.92 -3.19 -13.77
N LYS A 845 25.18 -4.43 -14.18
CA LYS A 845 25.77 -4.76 -15.49
C LYS A 845 24.91 -4.31 -16.66
N ARG A 846 23.59 -4.37 -16.57
CA ARG A 846 22.68 -3.85 -17.61
C ARG A 846 22.77 -2.32 -17.71
N LEU A 847 22.72 -1.62 -16.58
CA LEU A 847 22.87 -0.16 -16.52
C LEU A 847 24.24 0.32 -17.04
N ALA A 848 25.32 -0.33 -16.60
CA ALA A 848 26.68 -0.03 -17.09
C ALA A 848 26.76 -0.16 -18.61
N ASN A 849 26.12 -1.18 -19.19
CA ASN A 849 26.10 -1.41 -20.63
C ASN A 849 25.31 -0.35 -21.42
N MET A 850 24.39 0.40 -20.79
CA MET A 850 23.62 1.46 -21.46
C MET A 850 24.45 2.74 -21.66
N ILE A 851 25.33 3.07 -20.70
CA ILE A 851 26.11 4.33 -20.73
C ILE A 851 27.57 4.16 -21.15
N THR A 852 28.17 2.98 -20.96
CA THR A 852 29.59 2.76 -21.27
C THR A 852 29.82 2.21 -22.68
N LYS A 853 30.84 2.75 -23.39
CA LYS A 853 31.24 2.29 -24.71
C LYS A 853 32.54 1.49 -24.63
N GLN A 854 32.83 0.73 -25.68
CA GLN A 854 34.03 -0.09 -25.73
C GLN A 854 35.26 0.79 -26.05
N HIS A 855 36.29 0.72 -25.20
CA HIS A 855 37.53 1.50 -25.29
C HIS A 855 37.44 3.00 -24.97
N ASP A 856 36.31 3.51 -24.47
CA ASP A 856 36.23 4.85 -23.85
C ASP A 856 37.14 4.93 -22.60
N THR A 857 37.44 6.14 -22.12
CA THR A 857 38.20 6.38 -20.89
C THR A 857 37.48 7.40 -20.03
N TYR A 858 37.18 7.00 -18.80
CA TYR A 858 36.40 7.71 -17.79
C TYR A 858 37.33 8.30 -16.72
N PHE A 859 36.92 9.36 -16.04
CA PHE A 859 37.74 10.11 -15.09
C PHE A 859 36.93 10.54 -13.86
N GLY A 860 37.63 10.92 -12.78
CA GLY A 860 37.00 11.36 -11.53
C GLY A 860 36.02 10.32 -10.97
N ASP A 861 34.87 10.80 -10.52
CA ASP A 861 33.81 10.00 -9.90
C ASP A 861 33.28 8.88 -10.82
N GLU A 862 33.26 9.08 -12.14
CA GLU A 862 32.81 8.06 -13.09
C GLU A 862 33.73 6.84 -13.09
N ALA A 863 35.04 7.07 -13.06
CA ALA A 863 36.03 6.01 -13.02
C ALA A 863 35.89 5.17 -11.74
N MET A 864 35.65 5.81 -10.59
CA MET A 864 35.55 5.14 -9.29
C MET A 864 34.39 4.13 -9.24
N ILE A 865 33.22 4.48 -9.79
CA ILE A 865 32.07 3.57 -9.86
C ILE A 865 32.32 2.45 -10.88
N ILE A 866 32.87 2.77 -12.06
CA ILE A 866 33.13 1.78 -13.11
C ILE A 866 34.17 0.74 -12.66
N ASP A 867 35.24 1.16 -12.00
CA ASP A 867 36.29 0.27 -11.52
C ASP A 867 35.82 -0.62 -10.37
N TRP A 868 34.96 -0.09 -9.48
CA TRP A 868 34.29 -0.87 -8.44
C TRP A 868 33.40 -1.99 -9.04
N ILE A 869 32.63 -1.66 -10.09
CA ILE A 869 31.82 -2.64 -10.83
C ILE A 869 32.72 -3.70 -11.50
N PHE A 870 33.88 -3.30 -12.03
CA PHE A 870 34.82 -4.23 -12.67
C PHE A 870 35.44 -5.24 -11.69
N TYR A 871 35.69 -4.83 -10.43
CA TYR A 871 36.14 -5.77 -9.40
C TYR A 871 35.07 -6.80 -9.03
N HIS A 872 33.82 -6.37 -8.85
CA HIS A 872 32.71 -7.31 -8.64
C HIS A 872 32.49 -8.23 -9.87
N ASP A 873 32.74 -7.75 -11.09
CA ASP A 873 32.71 -8.55 -12.33
C ASP A 873 33.75 -9.68 -12.33
N ALA A 874 35.00 -9.36 -12.00
CA ALA A 874 36.09 -10.32 -11.92
C ALA A 874 35.83 -11.38 -10.84
N MET A 875 35.37 -10.97 -9.66
CA MET A 875 35.06 -11.88 -8.56
C MET A 875 33.84 -12.76 -8.86
N TYR A 876 32.78 -12.21 -9.46
CA TYR A 876 31.63 -12.97 -9.93
C TYR A 876 32.03 -14.01 -10.97
N LYS A 877 32.86 -13.63 -11.94
CA LYS A 877 33.36 -14.53 -12.98
C LYS A 877 34.17 -15.70 -12.41
N PHE A 878 35.04 -15.43 -11.43
CA PHE A 878 35.75 -16.47 -10.68
C PHE A 878 34.78 -17.41 -9.94
N SER A 879 33.81 -16.88 -9.20
CA SER A 879 32.85 -17.71 -8.46
C SER A 879 31.99 -18.59 -9.37
N ILE A 880 31.50 -18.07 -10.49
CA ILE A 880 30.70 -18.83 -11.46
C ILE A 880 31.56 -19.89 -12.17
N ARG A 881 32.87 -19.68 -12.34
CA ARG A 881 33.78 -20.68 -12.92
C ARG A 881 33.79 -21.99 -12.13
N HIS A 882 33.63 -21.91 -10.81
CA HIS A 882 33.65 -23.03 -9.87
C HIS A 882 32.28 -23.32 -9.22
N TRP A 883 31.20 -22.72 -9.73
CA TRP A 883 29.85 -22.97 -9.24
C TRP A 883 29.20 -24.12 -10.01
N GLY A 884 29.16 -25.31 -9.40
CA GLY A 884 28.58 -26.51 -10.02
C GLY A 884 27.06 -26.44 -10.28
N LYS A 885 26.34 -25.52 -9.63
CA LYS A 885 24.89 -25.29 -9.79
C LYS A 885 24.58 -24.03 -10.63
N ARG A 886 25.44 -23.70 -11.61
CA ARG A 886 25.29 -22.52 -12.47
C ARG A 886 24.25 -22.70 -13.56
N ASN A 887 23.45 -21.67 -13.84
CA ASN A 887 22.46 -21.65 -14.91
C ASN A 887 22.96 -20.89 -16.18
N GLN A 888 22.17 -20.95 -17.25
CA GLN A 888 22.48 -20.28 -18.53
C GLN A 888 22.72 -18.77 -18.36
N ASP A 889 21.86 -18.07 -17.61
CA ASP A 889 21.95 -16.61 -17.42
C ASP A 889 23.22 -16.20 -16.66
N GLN A 890 23.63 -17.00 -15.66
CA GLN A 890 24.86 -16.77 -14.90
C GLN A 890 26.12 -16.98 -15.78
N ILE A 891 26.12 -18.02 -16.61
CA ILE A 891 27.19 -18.27 -17.59
C ILE A 891 27.24 -17.12 -18.61
N HIS A 892 26.10 -16.70 -19.14
CA HIS A 892 26.00 -15.58 -20.07
C HIS A 892 26.52 -14.27 -19.44
N LEU A 893 26.12 -13.95 -18.21
CA LEU A 893 26.54 -12.74 -17.49
C LEU A 893 28.05 -12.72 -17.24
N ALA A 894 28.64 -13.84 -16.81
CA ALA A 894 30.08 -13.98 -16.65
C ALA A 894 30.87 -13.95 -17.99
N GLY A 895 30.18 -14.20 -19.10
CA GLY A 895 30.70 -14.07 -20.47
C GLY A 895 30.48 -12.70 -21.12
N GLN A 896 29.79 -11.75 -20.48
CA GLN A 896 29.59 -10.41 -21.03
C GLN A 896 30.90 -9.60 -21.09
N ARG A 897 30.91 -8.53 -21.90
CA ARG A 897 32.06 -7.62 -21.97
C ARG A 897 32.41 -7.05 -20.58
N LYS A 898 33.72 -6.92 -20.35
CA LYS A 898 34.29 -6.16 -19.23
C LYS A 898 33.93 -4.69 -19.41
N VAL A 899 33.65 -4.00 -18.31
CA VAL A 899 33.55 -2.54 -18.26
C VAL A 899 34.77 -2.06 -17.48
N LEU A 900 35.45 -1.01 -17.94
CA LEU A 900 36.75 -0.57 -17.46
C LEU A 900 36.79 0.97 -17.46
N SER A 901 37.36 1.63 -16.44
CA SER A 901 37.48 3.09 -16.50
C SER A 901 38.54 3.58 -17.49
N LYS A 902 39.51 2.74 -17.84
CA LYS A 902 40.66 3.09 -18.70
C LYS A 902 40.74 2.25 -19.96
N ALA A 903 40.99 2.90 -21.10
CA ALA A 903 41.29 2.23 -22.36
C ALA A 903 42.50 1.29 -22.23
N VAL A 904 42.55 0.22 -23.03
CA VAL A 904 43.47 -0.91 -22.87
C VAL A 904 44.95 -0.50 -22.77
N PHE A 905 45.36 0.57 -23.46
CA PHE A 905 46.74 1.06 -23.56
C PHE A 905 47.06 2.25 -22.63
N SER A 906 46.17 2.64 -21.73
CA SER A 906 46.40 3.72 -20.75
C SER A 906 47.48 3.28 -19.73
N PRO A 907 48.59 4.04 -19.55
CA PRO A 907 49.62 3.71 -18.57
C PRO A 907 49.12 3.79 -17.12
N GLU A 908 48.04 4.54 -16.88
CA GLU A 908 47.36 4.62 -15.58
C GLU A 908 46.71 3.29 -15.16
N ARG A 909 46.54 2.32 -16.09
CA ARG A 909 46.07 0.97 -15.73
C ARG A 909 47.01 0.19 -14.81
N GLN A 910 48.28 0.59 -14.75
CA GLN A 910 49.29 0.02 -13.85
C GLN A 910 49.26 0.66 -12.45
N THR A 911 48.51 1.75 -12.26
CA THR A 911 48.34 2.37 -10.95
C THR A 911 47.49 1.46 -10.04
N ILE A 912 47.91 1.27 -8.80
CA ILE A 912 47.14 0.60 -7.76
C ILE A 912 45.92 1.45 -7.44
N VAL A 913 44.73 0.87 -7.56
CA VAL A 913 43.46 1.52 -7.21
C VAL A 913 43.08 1.07 -5.79
N PRO A 914 43.11 1.93 -4.75
CA PRO A 914 43.04 1.49 -3.34
C PRO A 914 41.80 0.67 -3.00
N ILE A 915 40.63 1.04 -3.53
CA ILE A 915 39.38 0.28 -3.37
C ILE A 915 39.50 -1.15 -3.91
N LEU A 916 40.21 -1.37 -5.01
CA LEU A 916 40.42 -2.71 -5.57
C LEU A 916 41.55 -3.45 -4.84
N GLY A 917 42.48 -2.71 -4.23
CA GLY A 917 43.71 -3.25 -3.64
C GLY A 917 44.71 -3.77 -4.69
N CYS A 918 44.54 -3.43 -5.97
CA CYS A 918 45.38 -3.87 -7.09
C CYS A 918 45.23 -2.92 -8.30
N SER A 919 45.99 -3.17 -9.38
CA SER A 919 45.90 -2.40 -10.62
C SER A 919 44.84 -2.91 -11.61
N LEU A 920 44.35 -2.03 -12.49
CA LEU A 920 43.37 -2.37 -13.54
C LEU A 920 43.95 -3.27 -14.65
N GLU A 921 45.28 -3.33 -14.78
CA GLU A 921 45.93 -4.34 -15.62
C GLU A 921 45.93 -5.72 -14.92
N LEU A 922 46.20 -5.80 -13.61
CA LEU A 922 46.17 -7.06 -12.87
C LEU A 922 44.77 -7.70 -12.87
N LEU A 923 43.74 -6.89 -12.62
CA LEU A 923 42.36 -7.39 -12.53
C LEU A 923 41.83 -7.88 -13.90
N ASP A 924 42.26 -7.26 -15.00
CA ASP A 924 41.97 -7.74 -16.36
C ASP A 924 42.78 -9.00 -16.73
N LEU A 925 44.04 -9.08 -16.30
CA LEU A 925 44.84 -10.30 -16.37
C LEU A 925 44.16 -11.45 -15.60
N LEU A 926 43.69 -11.22 -14.38
CA LEU A 926 42.96 -12.23 -13.59
C LEU A 926 41.72 -12.74 -14.32
N CYS A 927 40.91 -11.85 -14.91
CA CYS A 927 39.80 -12.28 -15.75
C CYS A 927 40.27 -13.16 -16.93
N GLN A 928 41.39 -12.83 -17.57
CA GLN A 928 41.98 -13.63 -18.65
C GLN A 928 42.52 -14.98 -18.14
N VAL A 929 42.99 -15.08 -16.90
CA VAL A 929 43.32 -16.36 -16.24
C VAL A 929 42.06 -17.21 -16.09
N VAL A 930 40.98 -16.66 -15.52
CA VAL A 930 39.69 -17.38 -15.33
C VAL A 930 39.12 -17.85 -16.68
N ASP A 931 39.24 -17.04 -17.74
CA ASP A 931 38.86 -17.40 -19.12
C ASP A 931 39.69 -18.56 -19.72
N ASN A 932 40.87 -18.88 -19.17
CA ASN A 932 41.71 -20.00 -19.59
C ASN A 932 41.66 -21.21 -18.64
N VAL A 933 40.98 -21.12 -17.49
CA VAL A 933 40.71 -22.30 -16.65
C VAL A 933 39.68 -23.18 -17.36
N TYR A 934 40.04 -24.43 -17.66
CA TYR A 934 39.17 -25.41 -18.31
C TYR A 934 38.76 -26.54 -17.35
N GLU A 935 37.64 -27.19 -17.63
CA GLU A 935 37.18 -28.34 -16.84
C GLU A 935 37.96 -29.61 -17.23
N PRO A 936 38.18 -30.57 -16.31
CA PRO A 936 38.83 -31.83 -16.62
C PRO A 936 38.18 -32.55 -17.82
N GLY A 937 38.97 -32.81 -18.86
CA GLY A 937 38.50 -33.44 -20.11
C GLY A 937 37.94 -32.50 -21.18
N HIS A 938 37.89 -31.18 -20.95
CA HIS A 938 37.45 -30.21 -21.96
C HIS A 938 38.41 -30.19 -23.19
N PRO A 939 37.93 -30.21 -24.44
CA PRO A 939 38.78 -30.43 -25.63
C PRO A 939 39.84 -29.36 -25.90
N ASN A 940 39.67 -28.13 -25.40
CA ASN A 940 40.69 -27.08 -25.52
C ASN A 940 41.74 -27.13 -24.39
N TYR A 941 41.52 -27.91 -23.32
CA TYR A 941 42.47 -28.01 -22.20
C TYR A 941 43.79 -28.60 -22.67
N LEU A 942 44.91 -28.05 -22.18
CA LEU A 942 46.29 -28.34 -22.60
C LEU A 942 46.56 -28.32 -24.13
N SER A 943 45.65 -27.79 -24.95
CA SER A 943 45.86 -27.62 -26.40
C SER A 943 46.98 -26.60 -26.70
N GLU A 944 47.57 -26.65 -27.89
CA GLU A 944 48.71 -25.79 -28.24
C GLU A 944 48.37 -24.29 -28.19
N SER A 945 47.13 -23.91 -28.56
CA SER A 945 46.62 -22.54 -28.46
C SER A 945 46.42 -22.11 -27.00
N HIS A 946 45.83 -22.97 -26.18
CA HIS A 946 45.65 -22.74 -24.75
C HIS A 946 46.99 -22.61 -24.02
N LEU A 947 47.96 -23.50 -24.28
CA LEU A 947 49.29 -23.42 -23.67
C LEU A 947 50.07 -22.17 -24.10
N LYS A 948 49.84 -21.65 -25.31
CA LYS A 948 50.37 -20.34 -25.74
C LYS A 948 49.73 -19.19 -24.95
N ALA A 949 48.41 -19.23 -24.72
CA ALA A 949 47.70 -18.23 -23.91
C ALA A 949 48.15 -18.25 -22.44
N VAL A 950 48.22 -19.43 -21.81
CA VAL A 950 48.70 -19.62 -20.44
C VAL A 950 50.13 -19.09 -20.26
N ARG A 951 51.06 -19.43 -21.17
CA ARG A 951 52.44 -18.89 -21.14
C ARG A 951 52.49 -17.36 -21.31
N SER A 952 51.60 -16.78 -22.12
CA SER A 952 51.50 -15.33 -22.28
C SER A 952 51.03 -14.66 -20.98
N LEU A 953 50.03 -15.23 -20.31
CA LEU A 953 49.55 -14.75 -19.00
C LEU A 953 50.60 -14.93 -17.90
N GLU A 954 51.32 -16.06 -17.88
CA GLU A 954 52.40 -16.33 -16.93
C GLU A 954 53.54 -15.30 -17.06
N ILE A 955 53.93 -14.95 -18.29
CA ILE A 955 54.90 -13.88 -18.57
C ILE A 955 54.34 -12.52 -18.13
N ARG A 956 53.11 -12.18 -18.50
CA ARG A 956 52.53 -10.86 -18.18
C ARG A 956 52.34 -10.66 -16.68
N LEU A 957 51.89 -11.67 -15.93
CA LEU A 957 51.79 -11.62 -14.47
C LEU A 957 53.17 -11.55 -13.79
N LYS A 958 54.21 -12.17 -14.36
CA LYS A 958 55.57 -12.14 -13.82
C LYS A 958 56.24 -10.77 -13.97
N TYR A 959 55.96 -10.04 -15.06
CA TYR A 959 56.57 -8.73 -15.36
C TYR A 959 55.59 -7.56 -15.18
N LEU A 960 54.50 -7.75 -14.42
CA LEU A 960 53.55 -6.69 -14.13
C LEU A 960 54.06 -5.76 -13.03
N GLU A 961 54.36 -4.51 -13.39
CA GLU A 961 54.56 -3.44 -12.41
C GLU A 961 53.22 -2.90 -11.91
N GLN A 962 53.09 -2.73 -10.59
CA GLN A 962 51.96 -2.03 -9.97
C GLN A 962 52.50 -0.78 -9.27
N ARG A 963 51.98 0.40 -9.66
CA ARG A 963 52.54 1.71 -9.34
C ARG A 963 51.66 2.48 -8.35
N GLN A 964 52.25 3.21 -7.42
CA GLN A 964 51.48 4.05 -6.49
C GLN A 964 51.00 5.34 -7.16
N ALA A 965 49.81 5.83 -6.79
CA ALA A 965 49.31 7.14 -7.22
C ALA A 965 50.12 8.29 -6.57
N ALA A 966 50.39 9.36 -7.34
CA ALA A 966 51.43 10.34 -7.00
C ALA A 966 50.88 11.68 -6.44
N VAL A 967 50.16 11.68 -5.31
CA VAL A 967 49.65 12.92 -4.68
C VAL A 967 49.73 12.89 -3.14
N LEU A 968 50.51 13.83 -2.57
CA LEU A 968 50.52 14.33 -1.18
C LEU A 968 50.85 13.34 -0.02
N PRO A 969 51.34 13.84 1.14
CA PRO A 969 51.98 12.99 2.15
C PRO A 969 50.98 12.13 2.93
N SER A 970 50.95 10.85 2.57
CA SER A 970 50.34 9.75 3.31
C SER A 970 51.24 9.26 4.45
N ASP A 971 50.66 8.59 5.44
CA ASP A 971 51.42 7.77 6.39
C ASP A 971 52.16 6.68 5.60
N THR A 972 53.49 6.61 5.74
CA THR A 972 54.35 5.69 5.03
C THR A 972 53.94 4.23 5.23
N LYS A 973 53.34 3.89 6.37
CA LYS A 973 52.83 2.53 6.64
C LYS A 973 51.64 2.15 5.77
N GLN A 974 50.73 3.10 5.49
CA GLN A 974 49.56 2.84 4.66
C GLN A 974 49.99 2.46 3.23
N VAL A 975 50.94 3.20 2.65
CA VAL A 975 51.44 2.96 1.29
C VAL A 975 52.13 1.61 1.17
N THR A 976 52.95 1.22 2.17
CA THR A 976 53.59 -0.10 2.19
C THR A 976 52.56 -1.23 2.25
N GLN A 977 51.48 -1.07 3.03
CA GLN A 977 50.42 -2.08 3.09
C GLN A 977 49.62 -2.17 1.78
N GLU A 978 49.33 -1.04 1.13
CA GLU A 978 48.64 -1.01 -0.17
C GLU A 978 49.45 -1.74 -1.26
N THR A 979 50.77 -1.54 -1.32
CA THR A 979 51.63 -2.24 -2.28
C THR A 979 51.83 -3.72 -1.94
N GLN A 980 51.94 -4.10 -0.66
CA GLN A 980 51.96 -5.49 -0.21
C GLN A 980 50.66 -6.24 -0.56
N ILE A 981 49.48 -5.63 -0.39
CA ILE A 981 48.19 -6.23 -0.76
C ILE A 981 48.05 -6.39 -2.29
N ALA A 982 48.50 -5.39 -3.07
CA ALA A 982 48.53 -5.48 -4.53
C ALA A 982 49.44 -6.63 -5.02
N GLU A 983 50.57 -6.86 -4.35
CA GLU A 983 51.48 -7.95 -4.68
C GLU A 983 50.92 -9.32 -4.28
N LEU A 984 50.20 -9.43 -3.14
CA LEU A 984 49.45 -10.64 -2.80
C LEU A 984 48.39 -10.99 -3.85
N PHE A 985 47.70 -10.01 -4.44
CA PHE A 985 46.83 -10.25 -5.60
C PHE A 985 47.59 -10.81 -6.80
N ARG A 986 48.80 -10.29 -7.09
CA ARG A 986 49.62 -10.71 -8.25
C ARG A 986 50.12 -12.15 -8.07
N LEU A 987 50.54 -12.49 -6.86
CA LEU A 987 50.96 -13.83 -6.47
C LEU A 987 49.77 -14.81 -6.49
N ALA A 988 48.61 -14.44 -5.94
CA ALA A 988 47.39 -15.26 -6.01
C ALA A 988 46.93 -15.51 -7.47
N ALA A 989 46.93 -14.49 -8.33
CA ALA A 989 46.66 -14.66 -9.76
C ALA A 989 47.66 -15.60 -10.45
N THR A 990 48.93 -15.57 -10.04
CA THR A 990 49.97 -16.48 -10.53
C THR A 990 49.74 -17.91 -10.04
N ILE A 991 49.47 -18.12 -8.75
CA ILE A 991 49.18 -19.43 -8.14
C ILE A 991 47.95 -20.06 -8.82
N TYR A 992 46.86 -19.30 -8.97
CA TYR A 992 45.63 -19.76 -9.63
C TYR A 992 45.87 -20.13 -11.11
N LEU A 993 46.64 -19.34 -11.87
CA LEU A 993 47.03 -19.67 -13.24
C LEU A 993 47.82 -20.99 -13.31
N LEU A 994 48.85 -21.13 -12.46
CA LEU A 994 49.70 -22.33 -12.42
C LEU A 994 48.89 -23.59 -12.08
N ARG A 995 48.01 -23.51 -11.08
CA ARG A 995 47.24 -24.67 -10.59
C ARG A 995 46.07 -25.05 -11.49
N MET A 996 45.32 -24.06 -11.98
CA MET A 996 43.97 -24.29 -12.53
C MET A 996 43.90 -24.20 -14.05
N ALA A 997 44.79 -23.44 -14.70
CA ALA A 997 44.88 -23.39 -16.17
C ALA A 997 46.09 -24.18 -16.69
N LYS A 998 47.24 -24.12 -16.01
CA LYS A 998 48.48 -24.80 -16.44
C LYS A 998 48.57 -26.25 -15.96
N GLY A 999 47.87 -26.62 -14.88
CA GLY A 999 47.88 -27.98 -14.31
C GLY A 999 49.17 -28.34 -13.58
N GLU A 1000 49.86 -27.37 -12.98
CA GLU A 1000 51.12 -27.59 -12.26
C GLU A 1000 50.92 -28.42 -10.98
N SER A 1001 51.73 -29.47 -10.83
CA SER A 1001 51.73 -30.32 -9.64
C SER A 1001 52.26 -29.60 -8.41
N GLU A 1002 51.98 -30.15 -7.23
CA GLU A 1002 52.33 -29.58 -5.92
C GLU A 1002 53.84 -29.52 -5.67
N THR A 1003 54.64 -30.28 -6.42
CA THR A 1003 56.11 -30.25 -6.38
C THR A 1003 56.73 -29.23 -7.35
N SER A 1004 55.92 -28.42 -8.05
CA SER A 1004 56.40 -27.44 -9.01
C SER A 1004 57.20 -26.32 -8.34
N LYS A 1005 58.44 -26.12 -8.76
CA LYS A 1005 59.32 -25.06 -8.26
C LYS A 1005 58.77 -23.65 -8.50
N CYS A 1006 57.99 -23.47 -9.57
CA CYS A 1006 57.32 -22.19 -9.88
C CYS A 1006 56.16 -21.90 -8.91
N LEU A 1007 55.41 -22.94 -8.51
CA LEU A 1007 54.38 -22.84 -7.48
C LEU A 1007 55.02 -22.53 -6.12
N ALA A 1008 56.00 -23.33 -5.70
CA ALA A 1008 56.68 -23.15 -4.42
C ALA A 1008 57.25 -21.73 -4.28
N SER A 1009 57.99 -21.24 -5.28
CA SER A 1009 58.55 -19.89 -5.26
C SER A 1009 57.49 -18.78 -5.16
N ALA A 1010 56.29 -18.97 -5.73
CA ALA A 1010 55.18 -18.02 -5.59
C ALA A 1010 54.52 -18.10 -4.19
N MET A 1011 54.40 -19.30 -3.62
CA MET A 1011 53.91 -19.52 -2.26
C MET A 1011 54.88 -18.92 -1.22
N ASP A 1012 56.19 -19.08 -1.39
CA ASP A 1012 57.22 -18.53 -0.50
C ASP A 1012 57.16 -17.00 -0.47
N GLN A 1013 57.05 -16.35 -1.64
CA GLN A 1013 56.85 -14.90 -1.75
C GLN A 1013 55.54 -14.44 -1.10
N ALA A 1014 54.45 -15.18 -1.30
CA ALA A 1014 53.16 -14.85 -0.69
C ALA A 1014 53.23 -14.95 0.83
N PHE A 1015 53.86 -16.01 1.37
CA PHE A 1015 54.01 -16.18 2.81
C PHE A 1015 55.03 -15.22 3.43
N GLN A 1016 56.05 -14.75 2.71
CA GLN A 1016 56.88 -13.65 3.18
C GLN A 1016 56.00 -12.41 3.46
N ILE A 1017 55.18 -12.00 2.50
CA ILE A 1017 54.32 -10.81 2.65
C ILE A 1017 53.25 -11.03 3.73
N LEU A 1018 52.63 -12.22 3.82
CA LEU A 1018 51.63 -12.54 4.84
C LEU A 1018 52.19 -12.45 6.28
N ASN A 1019 53.49 -12.67 6.49
CA ASN A 1019 54.15 -12.48 7.78
C ASN A 1019 54.54 -11.01 8.07
N GLU A 1020 54.55 -10.13 7.06
CA GLU A 1020 54.87 -8.71 7.19
C GLU A 1020 53.63 -7.82 7.42
N ILE A 1021 52.43 -8.26 7.00
CA ILE A 1021 51.18 -7.48 7.10
C ILE A 1021 50.40 -7.73 8.40
N GLU A 1022 49.75 -6.70 8.93
CA GLU A 1022 48.84 -6.80 10.08
C GLU A 1022 47.51 -7.50 9.73
N TYR A 1023 47.02 -7.26 8.51
CA TYR A 1023 45.75 -7.79 7.99
C TYR A 1023 45.71 -7.66 6.44
N CYS A 1024 44.81 -8.43 5.81
CA CYS A 1024 44.45 -8.27 4.40
C CYS A 1024 42.92 -8.30 4.29
N ASP A 1025 42.32 -7.18 3.89
CA ASP A 1025 40.86 -7.03 3.74
C ASP A 1025 40.37 -7.36 2.32
N ARG A 1026 41.04 -8.31 1.66
CA ARG A 1026 40.73 -8.80 0.32
C ARG A 1026 40.58 -10.33 0.40
N PRO A 1027 39.35 -10.87 0.33
CA PRO A 1027 39.13 -12.30 0.58
C PRO A 1027 39.64 -13.20 -0.55
N TRP A 1028 39.69 -12.72 -1.80
CA TRP A 1028 40.12 -13.55 -2.93
C TRP A 1028 41.60 -14.02 -2.83
N PRO A 1029 42.62 -13.16 -2.61
CA PRO A 1029 43.99 -13.64 -2.46
C PRO A 1029 44.17 -14.63 -1.30
N LEU A 1030 43.54 -14.38 -0.15
CA LEU A 1030 43.61 -15.26 1.01
C LEU A 1030 42.96 -16.62 0.75
N PHE A 1031 41.88 -16.67 -0.03
CA PHE A 1031 41.28 -17.94 -0.45
C PHE A 1031 42.24 -18.77 -1.32
N ILE A 1032 42.83 -18.16 -2.36
CA ILE A 1032 43.75 -18.87 -3.28
C ILE A 1032 45.00 -19.38 -2.55
N ILE A 1033 45.67 -18.52 -1.78
CA ILE A 1033 46.89 -18.88 -1.03
C ILE A 1033 46.54 -19.86 0.09
N GLY A 1034 45.37 -19.69 0.72
CA GLY A 1034 44.86 -20.57 1.77
C GLY A 1034 44.66 -22.01 1.29
N LEU A 1035 44.02 -22.21 0.14
CA LEU A 1035 43.80 -23.55 -0.43
C LEU A 1035 45.09 -24.30 -0.79
N GLU A 1036 46.20 -23.58 -1.01
CA GLU A 1036 47.52 -24.17 -1.27
C GLU A 1036 48.46 -24.14 -0.05
N SER A 1037 47.96 -23.81 1.16
CA SER A 1037 48.75 -23.84 2.40
C SER A 1037 48.94 -25.27 2.91
N ARG A 1038 50.14 -25.82 2.77
CA ARG A 1038 50.43 -27.25 3.02
C ARG A 1038 51.26 -27.55 4.27
N THR A 1039 52.07 -26.61 4.76
CA THR A 1039 52.81 -26.80 6.02
C THR A 1039 52.03 -26.25 7.21
N GLU A 1040 52.37 -26.70 8.43
CA GLU A 1040 51.70 -26.24 9.65
C GLU A 1040 51.97 -24.75 9.92
N GLU A 1041 53.17 -24.26 9.57
CA GLU A 1041 53.55 -22.85 9.65
C GLU A 1041 52.73 -22.00 8.66
N GLN A 1042 52.57 -22.47 7.42
CA GLN A 1042 51.74 -21.81 6.41
C GLN A 1042 50.28 -21.71 6.85
N ARG A 1043 49.71 -22.84 7.32
CA ARG A 1043 48.32 -22.89 7.83
C ARG A 1043 48.14 -21.99 9.06
N THR A 1044 49.12 -21.96 9.97
CA THR A 1044 49.11 -21.09 11.15
C THR A 1044 49.16 -19.61 10.78
N CYS A 1045 50.07 -19.21 9.90
CA CYS A 1045 50.18 -17.84 9.39
C CYS A 1045 48.88 -17.39 8.70
N MET A 1046 48.33 -18.23 7.80
CA MET A 1046 47.06 -17.94 7.12
C MET A 1046 45.89 -17.80 8.11
N ALA A 1047 45.80 -18.68 9.12
CA ALA A 1047 44.76 -18.59 10.14
C ALA A 1047 44.86 -17.29 10.98
N GLN A 1048 46.07 -16.87 11.33
CA GLN A 1048 46.32 -15.60 12.05
C GLN A 1048 45.92 -14.39 11.21
N VAL A 1049 46.31 -14.33 9.93
CA VAL A 1049 45.94 -13.23 9.02
C VAL A 1049 44.43 -13.19 8.81
N LEU A 1050 43.77 -14.33 8.60
CA LEU A 1050 42.30 -14.41 8.48
C LEU A 1050 41.59 -13.94 9.76
N GLU A 1051 42.11 -14.28 10.93
CA GLU A 1051 41.55 -13.83 12.22
C GLU A 1051 41.71 -12.33 12.43
N SER A 1052 42.91 -11.77 12.27
CA SER A 1052 43.16 -10.33 12.36
C SER A 1052 42.32 -9.53 11.37
N SER A 1053 42.14 -10.05 10.15
CA SER A 1053 41.38 -9.39 9.08
C SER A 1053 39.89 -9.38 9.36
N VAL A 1054 39.29 -10.51 9.76
CA VAL A 1054 37.86 -10.57 10.18
C VAL A 1054 37.63 -9.72 11.44
N LYS A 1055 38.56 -9.71 12.39
CA LYS A 1055 38.49 -8.88 13.60
C LYS A 1055 38.54 -7.38 13.31
N ARG A 1056 39.25 -6.95 12.26
CA ARG A 1056 39.30 -5.55 11.81
C ARG A 1056 38.08 -5.16 10.96
N ARG A 1057 37.64 -6.05 10.06
CA ARG A 1057 36.57 -5.81 9.09
C ARG A 1057 35.72 -7.09 8.93
N PRO A 1058 34.65 -7.27 9.71
CA PRO A 1058 33.82 -8.48 9.70
C PRO A 1058 32.85 -8.51 8.50
N LEU A 1059 33.40 -8.60 7.28
CA LEU A 1059 32.62 -8.81 6.06
C LEU A 1059 32.09 -10.25 6.01
N GLY A 1060 30.93 -10.44 5.37
CA GLY A 1060 30.42 -11.77 5.04
C GLY A 1060 31.40 -12.56 4.19
N SER A 1061 31.98 -11.94 3.15
CA SER A 1061 33.00 -12.54 2.27
C SER A 1061 34.26 -12.99 3.01
N MET A 1062 34.80 -12.17 3.91
CA MET A 1062 35.96 -12.52 4.76
C MET A 1062 35.62 -13.64 5.76
N THR A 1063 34.43 -13.59 6.38
CA THR A 1063 33.95 -14.62 7.32
C THR A 1063 33.75 -15.96 6.61
N LEU A 1064 33.27 -15.91 5.36
CA LEU A 1064 33.09 -17.07 4.48
C LEU A 1064 34.44 -17.68 4.09
N VAL A 1065 35.46 -16.89 3.73
CA VAL A 1065 36.83 -17.42 3.48
C VAL A 1065 37.45 -18.02 4.75
N LYS A 1066 37.25 -17.41 5.92
CA LYS A 1066 37.69 -17.99 7.21
C LYS A 1066 37.02 -19.35 7.53
N ARG A 1067 35.84 -19.64 6.95
CA ARG A 1067 35.16 -20.95 6.99
C ARG A 1067 35.74 -21.91 5.93
N MET A 1068 35.79 -21.47 4.68
CA MET A 1068 36.13 -22.30 3.51
C MET A 1068 37.58 -22.79 3.45
N VAL A 1069 38.54 -22.02 3.98
CA VAL A 1069 39.97 -22.41 3.94
C VAL A 1069 40.28 -23.59 4.89
N PRO A 1070 39.88 -23.59 6.18
CA PRO A 1070 39.96 -24.77 7.04
C PRO A 1070 39.14 -25.97 6.56
N ASP A 1071 37.98 -25.75 5.92
CA ASP A 1071 37.22 -26.82 5.27
C ASP A 1071 38.05 -27.49 4.15
N ALA A 1072 38.76 -26.70 3.34
CA ALA A 1072 39.62 -27.21 2.28
C ALA A 1072 40.79 -28.05 2.81
N TRP A 1073 41.48 -27.57 3.86
CA TRP A 1073 42.52 -28.34 4.55
C TRP A 1073 41.98 -29.65 5.09
N THR A 1074 40.81 -29.62 5.74
CA THR A 1074 40.13 -30.82 6.25
C THR A 1074 39.81 -31.82 5.13
N GLN A 1075 39.45 -31.35 3.92
CA GLN A 1075 39.23 -32.24 2.76
C GLN A 1075 40.50 -32.75 2.09
N GLN A 1076 41.63 -32.06 2.23
CA GLN A 1076 42.95 -32.54 1.82
C GLN A 1076 43.45 -33.64 2.78
N ASP A 1077 43.39 -33.36 4.09
CA ASP A 1077 43.94 -34.22 5.14
C ASP A 1077 43.18 -35.55 5.31
N LEU A 1078 41.89 -35.60 4.93
CA LEU A 1078 41.04 -36.79 5.00
C LEU A 1078 41.22 -37.78 3.83
N ARG A 1079 42.18 -37.58 2.91
CA ARG A 1079 42.37 -38.48 1.74
C ARG A 1079 43.79 -39.04 1.63
N GLU A 1080 43.86 -40.34 1.33
CA GLU A 1080 45.10 -41.07 1.05
C GLU A 1080 45.75 -40.70 -0.29
N LEU A 1081 45.01 -40.04 -1.20
CA LEU A 1081 45.46 -39.61 -2.51
C LEU A 1081 45.25 -38.09 -2.72
N PRO A 1082 46.20 -37.37 -3.33
CA PRO A 1082 46.06 -35.96 -3.66
C PRO A 1082 44.79 -35.67 -4.46
N MET A 1083 44.12 -34.56 -4.16
CA MET A 1083 42.90 -34.16 -4.84
C MET A 1083 43.20 -33.25 -6.04
N GLU A 1084 42.56 -33.51 -7.18
CA GLU A 1084 42.61 -32.62 -8.33
C GLU A 1084 42.19 -31.19 -7.95
N PRO A 1085 43.00 -30.15 -8.23
CA PRO A 1085 42.74 -28.79 -7.75
C PRO A 1085 41.39 -28.25 -8.19
N PHE A 1086 40.98 -28.53 -9.43
CA PHE A 1086 39.66 -28.15 -9.95
C PHE A 1086 38.52 -28.73 -9.12
N THR A 1087 38.62 -30.02 -8.75
CA THR A 1087 37.64 -30.71 -7.90
C THR A 1087 37.60 -30.14 -6.48
N LEU A 1088 38.75 -29.75 -5.91
CA LEU A 1088 38.81 -29.14 -4.58
C LEU A 1088 38.10 -27.77 -4.57
N TYR A 1089 38.38 -26.92 -5.56
CA TYR A 1089 37.75 -25.60 -5.67
C TYR A 1089 36.23 -25.72 -5.85
N ASP A 1090 35.77 -26.52 -6.83
CA ASP A 1090 34.34 -26.73 -7.09
C ASP A 1090 33.59 -27.34 -5.89
N MET A 1091 34.22 -28.25 -5.14
CA MET A 1091 33.63 -28.83 -3.93
C MET A 1091 33.50 -27.79 -2.80
N ILE A 1092 34.54 -27.01 -2.53
CA ILE A 1092 34.56 -26.05 -1.41
C ILE A 1092 33.66 -24.85 -1.72
N ILE A 1093 33.66 -24.37 -2.97
CA ILE A 1093 32.77 -23.30 -3.45
C ILE A 1093 31.32 -23.81 -3.52
N GLY A 1094 31.09 -25.01 -4.06
CA GLY A 1094 29.76 -25.61 -4.25
C GLY A 1094 29.06 -26.14 -2.99
N ARG A 1095 29.74 -26.19 -1.83
CA ARG A 1095 29.13 -26.52 -0.52
C ARG A 1095 28.18 -25.45 0.02
N ASN A 1096 28.25 -24.23 -0.48
CA ASN A 1096 27.50 -23.09 0.05
C ASN A 1096 26.04 -23.05 -0.42
N ARG A 1097 25.15 -22.39 0.36
CA ARG A 1097 23.73 -22.20 0.01
C ARG A 1097 23.56 -21.40 -1.28
N VAL A 1098 24.36 -20.34 -1.42
CA VAL A 1098 24.42 -19.44 -2.58
C VAL A 1098 25.85 -19.36 -3.11
N THR A 1099 26.02 -18.86 -4.34
CA THR A 1099 27.34 -18.62 -4.94
C THR A 1099 28.17 -17.69 -4.05
N PRO A 1100 29.38 -18.08 -3.59
CA PRO A 1100 30.26 -17.21 -2.81
C PRO A 1100 30.61 -15.91 -3.53
N CYS A 1101 30.75 -14.80 -2.79
CA CYS A 1101 31.33 -13.56 -3.31
C CYS A 1101 32.69 -13.31 -2.65
N PHE A 1102 33.71 -13.03 -3.45
CA PHE A 1102 35.08 -12.77 -3.00
C PHE A 1102 35.48 -11.29 -3.10
N THR A 1103 34.50 -10.40 -2.95
CA THR A 1103 34.66 -8.94 -2.89
C THR A 1103 34.98 -8.46 -1.49
#